data_AF-A0A1J8Q7B5-F1
#
_entry.id   AF-A0A1J8Q7B5-F1
#
_cell.length_a   1.000
_cell.length_b   1.000
_cell.length_c   1.000
_cell.angle_alpha   90.00
_cell.angle_beta   90.00
_cell.angle_gamma   90.00
#
_symmetry.space_group_name_H-M   'P 1'
#
loop_
_entity.id
_entity.type
_entity.pdbx_description
1 polymer ?
#
loop_
_entity_poly.entity_id
_entity_poly.type
_entity_poly.pdbx_seq_one_letter_code
_entity_poly.pdbx_strand_id
1 'polypeptide(L)'
;MPSPMALNPPSPSQSIFKKKKSLSQLPSMTTAASYLSAVHEADTRARSHDISSVASTPALSLSSSVTASSEDTVLNEDDENNCLAYPRTPPTSEQIFTTVHTEFGHCANEAYRCVSKHDYTKPVQEHDIEEPPYYILLTTYISYLILLCFGHMRDFFGKRFTKSYFTHLMPHDGYAPLNSDFDSFYTRRLKRRMDDCFSQPVTGVAGRTIVILDRYSTDNNTTQIYTGSKSRALNISSYNYLGFAQARGGCADAVEESIRRYGISTCGTRLEGGSSELHVTAEALVARFVGMEDALISSMGFATNSTFIPALAGKGSLVISDEFNHASIRVGVRQSGAQVRMFKHNDMVSFESLLREVISQGQPKTHRPWKKILVIVEGLYSMEGTLVNLPKIVELKQKYKFHLFVDEAHSIGALGPHGRGVTDYFNIPPRSIDVLMGTFTKSFGAAGGYISGSKAIIDTLRLRGHSGPYAEAMTPPVLTQIVASMASIMGVVPAPQQTKSALSLSPASSVITLKDNSEELPGMAPASLLPTWMNLHPTLADGSEARMRIRRLAFNSRYLHAGLKKLGFITYGHPFSPIVPLLIFNPGKMSMFSRMMRARSTPIVVVVVAYPATPLVTSRVRFCVSAAHTKEDIDMVLRACDEVGGILDLKHGLGERWGVDEVSTIMTAQASFSNYIDTHAEAFIKRLGEAVAIQSVSSDARRRQDVIVMGNWLNGQLNQLGVETKLVDLGTHEMQGQTLQLPPAIIGRLGSDPAKKTVLVYGHYDVQPALKSDGWNTDPFTLVVDEDSGRLIGRGSTDDKGPILGWLNVIEAHKNLGIAMPVNMRFCFEGMEESGSEGLDECIQEEVKKGKEGWFDGVDCVCISDNYWQNTRTPALTYGLRGIAYFSINVSGPGQDLHSGLFGRTVHEPMTDLIKLMSKLVDHNGNILIPGIDEMIPPPDEEELKLYQVMDYTTDDIEQAAGGKASVALSEDKTVVLMGRMREPSLSLHGIQGAFSDLGCKTVIPAKVGGKFSIRLVPPQTPEMIIPLVNAYLEFEFAKFNSKNKMQVEYLHGGKPWVADVKHWNFEAAKKAIQAVYQKTPDYTREGGSIPVTLTFAESLGVNVLLLPMGRADDGAHSTNEKLDRTNFIQGSKVLGTYLYEVAAAA
;
A
#
# COMPACT_ATOMS: atom_id res chain seq x y z
N MET A 1 68.35 43.46 -20.20
CA MET A 1 68.19 43.15 -21.64
C MET A 1 68.98 41.88 -21.95
N PRO A 2 68.60 41.04 -22.91
CA PRO A 2 67.30 40.86 -23.59
C PRO A 2 66.85 39.36 -23.63
N SER A 3 65.56 38.99 -23.46
CA SER A 3 64.45 38.83 -24.45
C SER A 3 64.30 37.38 -24.99
N PRO A 4 63.21 37.00 -25.71
CA PRO A 4 61.77 37.10 -25.39
C PRO A 4 60.99 35.82 -25.83
N MET A 5 59.71 35.64 -25.46
CA MET A 5 58.75 34.97 -26.38
C MET A 5 57.28 35.35 -26.13
N ALA A 6 56.83 36.14 -27.10
CA ALA A 6 55.53 36.63 -27.56
C ALA A 6 54.20 35.89 -27.24
N LEU A 7 53.19 36.75 -27.08
CA LEU A 7 51.74 36.57 -27.22
C LEU A 7 51.28 36.48 -28.69
N ASN A 8 50.03 36.01 -28.86
CA ASN A 8 49.05 36.21 -29.98
C ASN A 8 48.89 35.04 -30.99
N PRO A 9 47.74 34.95 -31.72
CA PRO A 9 46.58 34.11 -31.40
C PRO A 9 46.18 33.23 -32.63
N PRO A 10 44.98 32.63 -32.68
CA PRO A 10 44.32 32.50 -33.97
C PRO A 10 42.83 32.91 -33.99
N SER A 11 42.41 33.35 -35.17
CA SER A 11 41.07 33.72 -35.66
C SER A 11 40.93 33.11 -37.08
N PRO A 12 39.81 33.21 -37.85
CA PRO A 12 38.36 33.12 -37.57
C PRO A 12 37.56 32.32 -38.66
N SER A 13 36.20 32.37 -38.58
CA SER A 13 35.14 32.21 -39.62
C SER A 13 34.22 30.97 -39.48
N GLN A 14 32.91 30.99 -39.73
CA GLN A 14 32.00 31.92 -40.44
C GLN A 14 30.64 32.10 -39.73
N SER A 15 30.07 33.30 -39.85
CA SER A 15 28.66 33.63 -39.62
C SER A 15 28.00 33.93 -40.97
N ILE A 16 26.80 33.40 -41.20
CA ILE A 16 25.89 33.81 -42.27
C ILE A 16 24.64 34.36 -41.59
N PHE A 17 24.60 35.67 -41.33
CA PHE A 17 23.60 36.62 -41.85
C PHE A 17 23.94 38.03 -41.35
N LYS A 18 24.12 38.94 -42.31
CA LYS A 18 24.58 40.34 -42.13
C LYS A 18 23.40 41.31 -41.95
N LYS A 19 23.61 42.25 -41.01
CA LYS A 19 23.31 43.70 -41.02
C LYS A 19 21.87 44.21 -41.22
N LYS A 20 21.44 45.07 -40.28
CA LYS A 20 21.13 46.50 -40.54
C LYS A 20 21.29 47.37 -39.28
N LYS A 21 21.46 48.68 -39.53
CA LYS A 21 22.12 49.73 -38.75
C LYS A 21 21.27 50.36 -37.63
N SER A 22 22.00 50.84 -36.61
CA SER A 22 21.85 52.05 -35.77
C SER A 22 20.49 52.44 -35.19
N LEU A 23 20.43 52.49 -33.86
CA LEU A 23 19.89 53.62 -33.10
C LEU A 23 20.60 53.69 -31.74
N SER A 24 21.10 54.89 -31.44
CA SER A 24 21.85 55.30 -30.27
C SER A 24 20.95 55.56 -29.05
N GLN A 25 21.57 55.50 -27.86
CA GLN A 25 21.16 56.07 -26.56
C GLN A 25 19.94 55.45 -25.84
N LEU A 26 20.21 54.53 -24.91
CA LEU A 26 19.46 54.28 -23.67
C LEU A 26 20.45 53.67 -22.64
N PRO A 27 20.44 54.07 -21.35
CA PRO A 27 21.34 53.50 -20.34
C PRO A 27 20.96 52.04 -20.05
N SER A 28 21.96 51.18 -19.82
CA SER A 28 21.75 49.77 -19.50
C SER A 28 20.95 49.61 -18.21
N MET A 29 19.89 48.80 -18.26
CA MET A 29 19.15 48.40 -17.06
C MET A 29 20.09 47.70 -16.09
N THR A 30 20.15 48.23 -14.87
CA THR A 30 20.86 47.67 -13.73
C THR A 30 20.17 46.39 -13.28
N THR A 31 20.93 45.28 -13.19
CA THR A 31 20.44 44.03 -12.62
C THR A 31 20.28 44.16 -11.10
N ALA A 32 19.35 43.41 -10.50
CA ALA A 32 19.13 43.42 -9.04
C ALA A 32 20.40 43.11 -8.22
N ALA A 33 21.34 42.37 -8.81
CA ALA A 33 22.66 42.11 -8.24
C ALA A 33 23.55 43.37 -8.18
N SER A 34 23.52 44.24 -9.19
CA SER A 34 24.26 45.52 -9.14
C SER A 34 23.63 46.49 -8.15
N TYR A 35 22.30 46.44 -7.98
CA TYR A 35 21.58 47.21 -6.96
C TYR A 35 21.95 46.75 -5.54
N LEU A 36 21.95 45.43 -5.26
CA LEU A 36 22.34 44.91 -3.95
C LEU A 36 23.82 45.16 -3.63
N SER A 37 24.70 45.14 -4.63
CA SER A 37 26.10 45.53 -4.47
C SER A 37 26.25 47.03 -4.17
N ALA A 38 25.45 47.89 -4.82
CA ALA A 38 25.44 49.33 -4.56
C ALA A 38 24.84 49.66 -3.18
N VAL A 39 23.82 48.92 -2.73
CA VAL A 39 23.25 49.05 -1.39
C VAL A 39 24.23 48.53 -0.32
N HIS A 40 24.99 47.46 -0.60
CA HIS A 40 26.06 46.99 0.28
C HIS A 40 27.23 47.98 0.39
N GLU A 41 27.61 48.63 -0.72
CA GLU A 41 28.59 49.72 -0.72
C GLU A 41 28.07 50.98 -0.01
N ALA A 42 26.76 51.27 -0.10
CA ALA A 42 26.14 52.39 0.61
C ALA A 42 26.04 52.11 2.11
N ASP A 43 25.69 50.88 2.51
CA ASP A 43 25.59 50.44 3.91
C ASP A 43 26.97 50.35 4.57
N THR A 44 28.02 49.94 3.83
CA THR A 44 29.40 49.99 4.32
C THR A 44 29.94 51.42 4.48
N ARG A 45 29.49 52.38 3.66
CA ARG A 45 29.79 53.82 3.86
C ARG A 45 28.96 54.45 5.00
N ALA A 46 27.74 53.97 5.25
CA ALA A 46 26.93 54.44 6.36
C ALA A 46 27.51 54.01 7.72
N ARG A 47 28.09 52.80 7.80
CA ARG A 47 28.74 52.27 9.01
C ARG A 47 30.08 52.90 9.36
N SER A 48 30.69 53.70 8.48
CA SER A 48 31.90 54.47 8.82
C SER A 48 31.61 55.77 9.58
N HIS A 49 30.34 56.10 9.80
CA HIS A 49 29.91 57.20 10.66
C HIS A 49 29.11 56.66 11.86
N ASP A 50 29.69 56.77 13.06
CA ASP A 50 29.09 56.36 14.33
C ASP A 50 27.79 57.13 14.62
N ILE A 51 26.63 56.54 14.32
CA ILE A 51 25.35 56.86 14.97
C ILE A 51 24.55 55.57 15.16
N SER A 52 24.38 55.18 16.42
CA SER A 52 23.49 54.10 16.86
C SER A 52 22.03 54.49 16.67
N SER A 53 21.26 53.71 15.90
CA SER A 53 19.80 53.68 16.06
C SER A 53 19.26 52.27 15.88
N VAL A 54 18.45 51.85 16.85
CA VAL A 54 17.74 50.58 16.90
C VAL A 54 16.51 50.72 16.01
N ALA A 55 16.53 50.09 14.83
CA ALA A 55 15.39 50.07 13.91
C ALA A 55 14.51 48.84 14.17
N SER A 56 13.25 49.10 14.48
CA SER A 56 12.16 48.18 14.73
C SER A 56 11.92 47.17 13.60
N THR A 57 11.87 45.89 13.97
CA THR A 57 11.49 44.77 13.10
C THR A 57 9.98 44.81 12.80
N PRO A 58 9.52 44.62 11.55
CA PRO A 58 8.09 44.51 11.27
C PRO A 58 7.53 43.18 11.79
N ALA A 59 6.33 43.27 12.35
CA ALA A 59 5.56 42.22 13.00
C ALA A 59 5.48 40.88 12.22
N LEU A 60 6.16 39.86 12.76
CA LEU A 60 5.86 38.44 12.53
C LEU A 60 5.87 37.60 13.83
N SER A 61 5.80 38.23 15.01
CA SER A 61 5.88 37.53 16.31
C SER A 61 4.91 38.01 17.39
N LEU A 62 3.86 38.76 17.06
CA LEU A 62 2.82 39.14 18.04
C LEU A 62 1.51 38.43 17.75
N SER A 63 1.44 37.14 18.09
CA SER A 63 0.17 36.44 18.25
C SER A 63 0.37 35.21 19.13
N SER A 64 0.59 35.44 20.43
CA SER A 64 0.48 34.40 21.46
C SER A 64 0.42 35.05 22.84
N SER A 65 -0.68 35.74 23.15
CA SER A 65 -0.99 36.11 24.55
C SER A 65 -2.43 36.62 24.69
N VAL A 66 -3.42 35.82 24.30
CA VAL A 66 -4.76 35.85 24.89
C VAL A 66 -5.34 34.44 24.81
N THR A 67 -5.05 33.59 25.79
CA THR A 67 -5.85 32.38 26.02
C THR A 67 -7.07 32.77 26.83
N ALA A 68 -8.22 32.91 26.17
CA ALA A 68 -9.50 32.78 26.87
C ALA A 68 -9.64 31.31 27.32
N SER A 69 -10.21 31.11 28.51
CA SER A 69 -10.37 29.82 29.19
C SER A 69 -10.93 28.71 28.28
N SER A 70 -10.32 27.54 28.35
CA SER A 70 -10.67 26.33 27.59
C SER A 70 -11.80 25.54 28.25
N GLU A 71 -12.93 26.18 28.54
CA GLU A 71 -14.12 25.48 29.07
C GLU A 71 -15.07 24.99 27.95
N ASP A 72 -14.92 25.49 26.72
CA ASP A 72 -15.89 25.31 25.62
C ASP A 72 -15.62 24.12 24.65
N THR A 73 -14.71 23.18 24.97
CA THR A 73 -14.53 21.96 24.14
C THR A 73 -15.63 20.91 24.33
N VAL A 74 -16.61 21.17 25.22
CA VAL A 74 -17.86 20.40 25.31
C VAL A 74 -18.87 21.03 24.35
N LEU A 75 -19.08 20.41 23.19
CA LEU A 75 -20.06 20.88 22.21
C LEU A 75 -21.49 20.60 22.71
N ASN A 76 -22.36 21.59 22.58
CA ASN A 76 -23.82 21.41 22.62
C ASN A 76 -24.25 20.51 21.44
N GLU A 77 -25.18 19.60 21.71
CA GLU A 77 -25.64 18.55 20.78
C GLU A 77 -26.53 19.06 19.61
N ASP A 78 -26.76 20.37 19.48
CA ASP A 78 -27.80 20.93 18.59
C ASP A 78 -27.36 21.28 17.14
N ASP A 79 -26.13 20.98 16.73
CA ASP A 79 -25.61 21.32 15.39
C ASP A 79 -25.87 20.21 14.34
N GLU A 80 -27.14 19.88 14.10
CA GLU A 80 -27.59 18.77 13.22
C GLU A 80 -27.28 18.94 11.71
N ASN A 81 -26.65 20.04 11.26
CA ASN A 81 -26.44 20.34 9.84
C ASN A 81 -24.98 20.23 9.35
N ASN A 82 -24.07 19.63 10.12
CA ASN A 82 -22.64 19.61 9.77
C ASN A 82 -22.19 18.29 9.09
N CYS A 83 -21.98 18.31 7.76
CA CYS A 83 -21.42 17.21 6.94
C CYS A 83 -19.99 16.74 7.34
N LEU A 84 -19.44 17.26 8.43
CA LEU A 84 -18.12 16.93 8.98
C LEU A 84 -18.18 16.00 10.21
N ALA A 85 -19.38 15.74 10.73
CA ALA A 85 -19.65 14.70 11.70
C ALA A 85 -20.42 13.56 11.01
N TYR A 86 -20.11 12.34 11.45
CA TYR A 86 -20.74 11.06 11.08
C TYR A 86 -20.19 10.34 9.83
N PRO A 87 -19.60 9.13 9.97
CA PRO A 87 -19.55 8.18 8.87
C PRO A 87 -20.99 7.80 8.45
N ARG A 88 -21.21 7.57 7.15
CA ARG A 88 -22.52 7.13 6.59
C ARG A 88 -22.94 5.72 7.05
N THR A 89 -22.08 5.04 7.79
CA THR A 89 -22.31 3.71 8.39
C THR A 89 -21.95 3.75 9.88
N PRO A 90 -22.82 3.22 10.77
CA PRO A 90 -22.63 3.34 12.21
C PRO A 90 -21.48 2.45 12.71
N PRO A 91 -20.67 2.93 13.67
CA PRO A 91 -19.68 2.12 14.38
C PRO A 91 -20.36 1.17 15.39
N THR A 92 -19.81 -0.03 15.52
CA THR A 92 -20.26 -1.06 16.46
C THR A 92 -19.92 -0.72 17.93
N SER A 93 -20.99 -0.65 18.72
CA SER A 93 -21.21 -0.85 20.17
C SER A 93 -20.22 -0.48 21.31
N GLU A 94 -19.05 0.13 21.13
CA GLU A 94 -18.20 0.48 22.31
C GLU A 94 -17.65 1.91 22.44
N GLN A 95 -18.00 2.88 21.60
CA GLN A 95 -17.38 4.21 21.72
C GLN A 95 -18.35 5.39 21.58
N ILE A 96 -18.68 5.98 22.75
CA ILE A 96 -19.22 7.33 22.91
C ILE A 96 -18.07 8.32 22.69
N PHE A 97 -17.86 8.85 21.48
CA PHE A 97 -16.93 9.99 21.29
C PHE A 97 -17.40 10.93 20.18
N THR A 98 -18.00 12.06 20.56
CA THR A 98 -18.44 13.12 19.63
C THR A 98 -17.28 14.01 19.12
N THR A 99 -16.08 13.95 19.74
CA THR A 99 -14.96 14.85 19.42
C THR A 99 -13.71 14.20 18.80
N VAL A 100 -13.43 12.91 19.04
CA VAL A 100 -12.17 12.25 18.61
C VAL A 100 -11.98 12.25 17.09
N HIS A 101 -13.04 11.95 16.33
CA HIS A 101 -12.99 11.94 14.86
C HIS A 101 -12.81 13.34 14.25
N THR A 102 -13.06 14.41 15.03
CA THR A 102 -12.88 15.79 14.57
C THR A 102 -11.42 16.25 14.67
N GLU A 103 -10.66 15.66 15.58
CA GLU A 103 -9.23 15.93 15.78
C GLU A 103 -8.36 14.94 15.00
N PHE A 104 -8.78 13.68 14.88
CA PHE A 104 -8.06 12.64 14.14
C PHE A 104 -9.03 11.66 13.47
N GLY A 105 -9.01 11.59 12.13
CA GLY A 105 -9.90 10.69 11.40
C GLY A 105 -9.47 9.24 11.53
N HIS A 106 -10.41 8.32 11.74
CA HIS A 106 -10.09 6.89 11.84
C HIS A 106 -10.02 6.24 10.45
N CYS A 107 -9.02 5.40 10.22
CA CYS A 107 -8.87 4.66 8.98
C CYS A 107 -8.19 3.31 9.25
N ALA A 108 -9.00 2.25 9.31
CA ALA A 108 -8.50 0.89 9.51
C ALA A 108 -7.91 0.29 8.23
N ASN A 109 -8.28 0.80 7.05
CA ASN A 109 -7.87 0.25 5.76
C ASN A 109 -6.34 0.36 5.56
N GLU A 110 -5.68 -0.79 5.35
CA GLU A 110 -4.24 -0.84 5.14
C GLU A 110 -3.82 -0.42 3.73
N ALA A 111 -4.72 -0.47 2.74
CA ALA A 111 -4.45 -0.01 1.37
C ALA A 111 -4.12 1.49 1.32
N TYR A 112 -4.59 2.28 2.30
CA TYR A 112 -4.35 3.73 2.40
C TYR A 112 -3.11 4.05 3.24
N ARG A 113 -2.10 3.18 3.18
CA ARG A 113 -0.85 3.30 3.92
C ARG A 113 0.31 2.90 3.01
N CYS A 114 1.36 3.71 2.93
CA CYS A 114 2.57 3.37 2.18
C CYS A 114 3.82 3.80 2.94
N VAL A 115 4.98 3.25 2.62
CA VAL A 115 6.24 3.62 3.27
C VAL A 115 7.00 4.58 2.38
N SER A 116 7.36 5.76 2.90
CA SER A 116 8.26 6.68 2.21
C SER A 116 9.70 6.19 2.36
N LYS A 117 10.29 5.67 1.27
CA LYS A 117 11.69 5.27 1.20
C LYS A 117 12.25 5.53 -0.19
N HIS A 118 13.53 5.87 -0.28
CA HIS A 118 14.22 5.95 -1.56
C HIS A 118 14.57 4.56 -2.09
N ASP A 119 14.50 4.39 -3.42
CA ASP A 119 14.93 3.18 -4.11
C ASP A 119 16.39 3.36 -4.57
N TYR A 120 17.33 2.70 -3.89
CA TYR A 120 18.78 2.83 -4.15
C TYR A 120 19.21 2.40 -5.55
N THR A 121 18.36 1.67 -6.27
CA THR A 121 18.64 1.27 -7.65
C THR A 121 18.45 2.42 -8.64
N LYS A 122 17.77 3.50 -8.23
CA LYS A 122 17.46 4.66 -9.06
C LYS A 122 18.26 5.88 -8.61
N PRO A 123 18.73 6.73 -9.54
CA PRO A 123 19.32 8.00 -9.16
C PRO A 123 18.26 8.88 -8.47
N VAL A 124 18.71 9.76 -7.58
CA VAL A 124 17.85 10.81 -7.02
C VAL A 124 17.34 11.66 -8.18
N GLN A 125 16.03 11.60 -8.44
CA GLN A 125 15.42 12.37 -9.52
C GLN A 125 15.48 13.87 -9.18
N GLU A 126 16.11 14.64 -10.06
CA GLU A 126 15.95 16.09 -10.06
C GLU A 126 14.47 16.39 -10.35
N HIS A 127 13.89 17.32 -9.59
CA HIS A 127 12.48 17.64 -9.74
C HIS A 127 12.34 18.58 -10.92
N ASP A 128 11.74 18.10 -12.01
CA ASP A 128 11.40 18.93 -13.15
C ASP A 128 10.37 19.98 -12.71
N ILE A 129 10.84 21.21 -12.55
CA ILE A 129 9.98 22.35 -12.27
C ILE A 129 9.22 22.66 -13.55
N GLU A 130 7.95 22.29 -13.58
CA GLU A 130 7.10 22.54 -14.73
C GLU A 130 6.83 24.05 -14.87
N GLU A 131 7.24 24.62 -16.01
CA GLU A 131 7.02 26.02 -16.31
C GLU A 131 5.59 26.28 -16.80
N PRO A 132 4.93 27.36 -16.34
CA PRO A 132 3.62 27.72 -16.84
C PRO A 132 3.68 28.19 -18.30
N PRO A 133 2.56 28.08 -19.05
CA PRO A 133 2.46 28.66 -20.39
C PRO A 133 2.82 30.16 -20.40
N TYR A 134 3.51 30.62 -21.46
CA TYR A 134 4.00 32.00 -21.58
C TYR A 134 2.92 33.07 -21.38
N TYR A 135 1.67 32.81 -21.78
CA TYR A 135 0.57 33.76 -21.59
C TYR A 135 0.20 33.96 -20.11
N ILE A 136 0.33 32.92 -19.27
CA ILE A 136 0.12 33.03 -17.82
C ILE A 136 1.23 33.87 -17.19
N LEU A 137 2.47 33.65 -17.60
CA LEU A 137 3.62 34.46 -17.17
C LEU A 137 3.41 35.94 -17.54
N LEU A 138 3.07 36.21 -18.81
CA LEU A 138 2.85 37.57 -19.32
C LEU A 138 1.70 38.28 -18.61
N THR A 139 0.55 37.62 -18.46
CA THR A 139 -0.62 38.20 -17.78
C THR A 139 -0.35 38.43 -16.29
N THR A 140 0.43 37.57 -15.64
CA THR A 140 0.85 37.77 -14.25
C THR A 140 1.74 39.00 -14.11
N TYR A 141 2.74 39.16 -14.98
CA TYR A 141 3.59 40.37 -14.99
C TYR A 141 2.78 41.64 -15.27
N ILE A 142 1.86 41.61 -16.24
CA ILE A 142 0.96 42.74 -16.53
C ILE A 142 0.11 43.07 -15.30
N SER A 143 -0.41 42.07 -14.60
CA SER A 143 -1.22 42.26 -13.38
C SER A 143 -0.44 42.97 -12.28
N TYR A 144 0.80 42.55 -12.02
CA TYR A 144 1.68 43.25 -11.07
C TYR A 144 2.07 44.65 -11.55
N LEU A 145 2.35 44.83 -12.84
CA LEU A 145 2.68 46.14 -13.41
C LEU A 145 1.53 47.13 -13.21
N ILE A 146 0.29 46.71 -13.51
CA ILE A 146 -0.91 47.51 -13.27
C ILE A 146 -0.99 47.87 -11.78
N LEU A 147 -0.84 46.89 -10.88
CA LEU A 147 -0.93 47.13 -9.44
C LEU A 147 0.15 48.09 -8.92
N LEU A 148 1.38 47.95 -9.41
CA LEU A 148 2.50 48.83 -9.06
C LEU A 148 2.26 50.27 -9.56
N CYS A 149 1.88 50.43 -10.84
CA CYS A 149 1.59 51.73 -11.43
C CYS A 149 0.45 52.44 -10.69
N PHE A 150 -0.69 51.78 -10.50
CA PHE A 150 -1.82 52.37 -9.78
C PHE A 150 -1.52 52.62 -8.30
N GLY A 151 -0.74 51.74 -7.66
CA GLY A 151 -0.32 51.90 -6.27
C GLY A 151 0.57 53.13 -6.08
N HIS A 152 1.56 53.33 -6.94
CA HIS A 152 2.42 54.51 -6.91
C HIS A 152 1.69 55.79 -7.31
N MET A 153 0.79 55.75 -8.31
CA MET A 153 -0.08 56.88 -8.62
C MET A 153 -0.91 57.27 -7.39
N ARG A 154 -1.56 56.31 -6.73
CA ARG A 154 -2.35 56.57 -5.52
C ARG A 154 -1.50 57.11 -4.37
N ASP A 155 -0.27 56.63 -4.18
CA ASP A 155 0.66 57.17 -3.18
C ASP A 155 1.07 58.61 -3.51
N PHE A 156 1.35 58.90 -4.78
CA PHE A 156 1.70 60.25 -5.24
C PHE A 156 0.57 61.25 -4.96
N PHE A 157 -0.65 60.93 -5.39
CA PHE A 157 -1.82 61.77 -5.10
C PHE A 157 -2.12 61.82 -3.59
N GLY A 158 -2.03 60.71 -2.87
CA GLY A 158 -2.27 60.66 -1.42
C GLY A 158 -1.32 61.53 -0.61
N LYS A 159 -0.02 61.48 -0.91
CA LYS A 159 0.98 62.35 -0.28
C LYS A 159 0.76 63.84 -0.58
N ARG A 160 0.08 64.18 -1.68
CA ARG A 160 -0.20 65.56 -2.07
C ARG A 160 -1.50 66.10 -1.48
N PHE A 161 -2.56 65.30 -1.47
CA PHE A 161 -3.94 65.72 -1.17
C PHE A 161 -4.46 65.23 0.19
N THR A 162 -3.90 64.16 0.76
CA THR A 162 -4.33 63.57 2.05
C THR A 162 -3.14 63.28 2.97
N LYS A 163 -2.29 64.30 3.17
CA LYS A 163 -1.01 64.22 3.91
C LYS A 163 -1.11 63.56 5.29
N SER A 164 -2.20 63.76 6.03
CA SER A 164 -2.39 63.21 7.37
C SER A 164 -2.27 61.68 7.43
N TYR A 165 -2.70 60.98 6.38
CA TYR A 165 -2.60 59.51 6.30
C TYR A 165 -1.20 59.00 5.94
N PHE A 166 -0.32 59.85 5.42
CA PHE A 166 1.02 59.49 4.92
C PHE A 166 2.16 60.04 5.77
N THR A 167 1.86 60.63 6.93
CA THR A 167 2.86 61.20 7.86
C THR A 167 3.95 60.19 8.23
N HIS A 168 3.60 58.93 8.47
CA HIS A 168 4.57 57.86 8.78
C HIS A 168 5.55 57.51 7.64
N LEU A 169 5.31 57.97 6.41
CA LEU A 169 6.15 57.75 5.21
C LEU A 169 6.87 59.03 4.76
N MET A 170 6.66 60.13 5.47
CA MET A 170 7.27 61.42 5.17
C MET A 170 8.06 61.88 6.40
N PRO A 171 9.16 62.62 6.21
CA PRO A 171 9.78 63.31 7.32
C PRO A 171 8.77 64.24 8.00
N HIS A 172 8.65 64.16 9.32
CA HIS A 172 7.77 65.00 10.12
C HIS A 172 8.50 65.43 11.40
N ASP A 173 8.46 66.72 11.73
CA ASP A 173 9.11 67.31 12.92
C ASP A 173 10.59 66.93 13.12
N GLY A 174 11.36 66.81 12.05
CA GLY A 174 12.79 66.45 12.10
C GLY A 174 13.07 64.96 12.28
N TYR A 175 12.03 64.12 12.40
CA TYR A 175 12.17 62.66 12.41
C TYR A 175 12.18 62.08 10.99
N ALA A 176 13.05 61.09 10.77
CA ALA A 176 13.01 60.26 9.58
C ALA A 176 11.69 59.45 9.55
N PRO A 177 11.18 59.11 8.34
CA PRO A 177 9.99 58.27 8.23
C PRO A 177 10.22 56.93 8.92
N LEU A 178 9.23 56.48 9.71
CA LEU A 178 9.29 55.22 10.46
C LEU A 178 9.46 54.01 9.54
N ASN A 179 8.91 54.10 8.32
CA ASN A 179 8.98 53.04 7.31
C ASN A 179 9.51 53.60 5.99
N SER A 180 10.34 52.82 5.31
CA SER A 180 10.70 53.06 3.92
C SER A 180 9.45 52.96 3.02
N ASP A 181 9.29 53.93 2.13
CA ASP A 181 8.15 54.00 1.20
C ASP A 181 8.10 52.81 0.26
N PHE A 182 9.28 52.39 -0.20
CA PHE A 182 9.46 51.25 -1.07
C PHE A 182 9.23 49.93 -0.33
N ASP A 183 9.82 49.77 0.87
CA ASP A 183 9.72 48.52 1.62
C ASP A 183 8.30 48.27 2.16
N SER A 184 7.59 49.33 2.53
CA SER A 184 6.20 49.22 3.01
C SER A 184 5.17 49.09 1.88
N PHE A 185 5.54 49.33 0.62
CA PHE A 185 4.61 49.37 -0.51
C PHE A 185 3.81 48.08 -0.62
N TYR A 186 4.48 46.92 -0.58
CA TYR A 186 3.84 45.61 -0.66
C TYR A 186 2.77 45.45 0.42
N THR A 187 3.10 45.76 1.68
CA THR A 187 2.17 45.63 2.81
C THR A 187 0.95 46.54 2.64
N ARG A 188 1.18 47.80 2.23
CA ARG A 188 0.13 48.82 2.11
C ARG A 188 -0.81 48.60 0.93
N ARG A 189 -0.30 48.10 -0.20
CA ARG A 189 -0.99 48.05 -1.50
C ARG A 189 -1.41 46.66 -1.93
N LEU A 190 -0.70 45.61 -1.52
CA LEU A 190 -0.98 44.23 -1.89
C LEU A 190 -1.43 43.39 -0.68
N LYS A 191 -0.57 43.18 0.33
CA LYS A 191 -0.87 42.30 1.48
C LYS A 191 -2.21 42.63 2.13
N ARG A 192 -2.45 43.90 2.45
CA ARG A 192 -3.69 44.33 3.11
C ARG A 192 -4.94 43.87 2.35
N ARG A 193 -4.97 43.96 1.01
CA ARG A 193 -6.14 43.53 0.22
C ARG A 193 -6.41 42.04 0.26
N MET A 194 -5.42 41.26 0.69
CA MET A 194 -5.49 39.81 0.83
C MET A 194 -5.48 39.39 2.31
N ASP A 195 -5.53 40.33 3.26
CA ASP A 195 -5.38 40.03 4.68
C ASP A 195 -6.54 39.21 5.27
N ASP A 196 -7.59 38.95 4.49
CA ASP A 196 -8.66 38.00 4.82
C ASP A 196 -8.27 36.53 4.55
N CYS A 197 -7.34 36.26 3.62
CA CYS A 197 -6.73 34.94 3.46
C CYS A 197 -5.43 34.79 4.26
N PHE A 198 -4.95 35.85 4.90
CA PHE A 198 -3.89 35.83 5.90
C PHE A 198 -4.47 36.03 7.30
N SER A 199 -3.72 35.69 8.36
CA SER A 199 -4.06 36.07 9.74
C SER A 199 -5.49 35.71 10.17
N GLN A 200 -6.05 34.60 9.67
CA GLN A 200 -7.41 34.18 10.03
C GLN A 200 -7.39 33.66 11.48
N PRO A 201 -8.18 34.25 12.39
CA PRO A 201 -8.23 33.83 13.78
C PRO A 201 -8.93 32.47 13.89
N VAL A 202 -8.33 31.60 14.70
CA VAL A 202 -8.78 30.22 14.96
C VAL A 202 -8.77 29.96 16.46
N THR A 203 -9.55 28.98 16.90
CA THR A 203 -9.59 28.52 18.30
C THR A 203 -9.66 27.00 18.37
N GLY A 204 -9.31 26.43 19.53
CA GLY A 204 -9.27 24.98 19.74
C GLY A 204 -8.04 24.29 19.13
N VAL A 205 -8.10 22.96 19.05
CA VAL A 205 -7.02 22.12 18.53
C VAL A 205 -7.00 22.15 17.00
N ALA A 206 -5.84 22.45 16.42
CA ALA A 206 -5.61 22.38 14.98
C ALA A 206 -5.32 20.93 14.53
N GLY A 207 -6.32 20.06 14.61
CA GLY A 207 -6.28 18.65 14.19
C GLY A 207 -6.68 18.46 12.73
N ARG A 208 -7.39 17.36 12.45
CA ARG A 208 -8.07 17.09 11.16
C ARG A 208 -8.96 18.27 10.74
N THR A 209 -9.69 18.84 11.69
CA THR A 209 -10.52 20.04 11.50
C THR A 209 -10.03 21.20 12.38
N ILE A 210 -10.45 22.43 12.07
CA ILE A 210 -10.14 23.63 12.84
C ILE A 210 -11.38 24.53 12.95
N VAL A 211 -11.50 25.25 14.07
CA VAL A 211 -12.58 26.21 14.28
C VAL A 211 -12.09 27.61 13.97
N ILE A 212 -12.77 28.27 13.04
CA ILE A 212 -12.49 29.63 12.59
C ILE A 212 -13.42 30.60 13.32
N LEU A 213 -12.89 31.76 13.73
CA LEU A 213 -13.72 32.87 14.17
C LEU A 213 -14.14 33.69 12.95
N ASP A 214 -15.45 33.74 12.69
CA ASP A 214 -15.98 34.37 11.48
C ASP A 214 -15.87 35.89 11.56
N ARG A 215 -15.32 36.47 10.49
CA ARG A 215 -15.09 37.90 10.37
C ARG A 215 -15.36 38.36 8.94
N TYR A 216 -15.74 39.63 8.81
CA TYR A 216 -15.88 40.31 7.54
C TYR A 216 -15.25 41.70 7.59
N SER A 217 -15.03 42.28 6.41
CA SER A 217 -14.52 43.64 6.28
C SER A 217 -15.34 44.41 5.25
N THR A 218 -15.65 45.66 5.56
CA THR A 218 -16.33 46.60 4.67
C THR A 218 -15.39 47.64 4.06
N ASP A 219 -14.10 47.64 4.45
CA ASP A 219 -13.12 48.68 4.11
C ASP A 219 -11.84 48.13 3.45
N ASN A 220 -11.99 47.01 2.72
CA ASN A 220 -10.90 46.29 2.05
C ASN A 220 -9.82 45.78 3.04
N ASN A 221 -10.26 45.12 4.11
CA ASN A 221 -9.43 44.51 5.16
C ASN A 221 -8.57 45.52 5.92
N THR A 222 -8.98 46.79 6.00
CA THR A 222 -8.30 47.74 6.91
C THR A 222 -8.75 47.47 8.34
N THR A 223 -10.02 47.16 8.52
CA THR A 223 -10.60 46.65 9.76
C THR A 223 -11.27 45.31 9.51
N GLN A 224 -11.20 44.43 10.50
CA GLN A 224 -11.87 43.14 10.51
C GLN A 224 -12.87 43.12 11.66
N ILE A 225 -14.14 42.89 11.34
CA ILE A 225 -15.24 42.87 12.30
C ILE A 225 -15.62 41.42 12.56
N TYR A 226 -15.51 40.98 13.81
CA TYR A 226 -15.97 39.67 14.24
C TYR A 226 -17.50 39.63 14.24
N THR A 227 -18.06 38.56 13.67
CA THR A 227 -19.51 38.34 13.62
C THR A 227 -20.08 37.75 14.92
N GLY A 228 -19.21 37.15 15.75
CA GLY A 228 -19.59 36.35 16.91
C GLY A 228 -19.87 34.87 16.58
N SER A 229 -20.04 34.50 15.30
CA SER A 229 -20.17 33.11 14.89
C SER A 229 -18.82 32.40 14.75
N LYS A 230 -18.87 31.07 14.83
CA LYS A 230 -17.72 30.18 14.66
C LYS A 230 -18.05 29.20 13.53
N SER A 231 -17.10 28.94 12.65
CA SER A 231 -17.25 27.97 11.55
C SER A 231 -16.21 26.88 11.65
N ARG A 232 -16.63 25.61 11.60
CA ARG A 232 -15.72 24.46 11.57
C ARG A 232 -15.34 24.14 10.14
N ALA A 233 -14.05 23.91 9.91
CA ALA A 233 -13.50 23.72 8.58
C ALA A 233 -12.49 22.56 8.55
N LEU A 234 -12.38 21.90 7.40
CA LEU A 234 -11.32 20.94 7.15
C LEU A 234 -9.97 21.67 7.13
N ASN A 235 -9.04 21.18 7.93
CA ASN A 235 -7.75 21.85 8.15
C ASN A 235 -6.67 21.20 7.29
N ILE A 236 -6.31 21.84 6.17
CA ILE A 236 -5.13 21.46 5.37
C ILE A 236 -4.08 22.59 5.39
N SER A 237 -4.06 23.33 6.49
CA SER A 237 -3.27 24.56 6.68
C SER A 237 -2.25 24.48 7.82
N SER A 238 -2.51 23.61 8.80
CA SER A 238 -1.63 23.41 9.95
C SER A 238 -0.53 22.38 9.66
N TYR A 239 0.56 22.44 10.43
CA TYR A 239 1.68 21.54 10.27
C TYR A 239 1.64 20.30 11.17
N ASN A 240 0.46 19.88 11.65
CA ASN A 240 0.28 18.75 12.54
C ASN A 240 0.44 17.40 11.78
N TYR A 241 1.64 17.13 11.26
CA TYR A 241 1.86 16.07 10.26
C TYR A 241 1.50 14.67 10.75
N LEU A 242 1.88 14.28 11.97
CA LEU A 242 1.51 12.97 12.52
C LEU A 242 0.23 13.01 13.36
N GLY A 243 -0.39 14.17 13.53
CA GLY A 243 -1.66 14.31 14.26
C GLY A 243 -1.53 14.13 15.77
N PHE A 244 -0.36 14.41 16.37
CA PHE A 244 -0.16 14.30 17.83
C PHE A 244 -0.71 15.48 18.63
N ALA A 245 -1.04 16.60 17.97
CA ALA A 245 -1.75 17.69 18.65
C ALA A 245 -3.25 17.32 18.78
N GLN A 246 -3.65 16.97 20.00
CA GLN A 246 -5.00 16.52 20.39
C GLN A 246 -5.34 17.08 21.79
N ALA A 247 -6.62 17.26 22.09
CA ALA A 247 -7.06 17.72 23.42
C ALA A 247 -7.02 16.61 24.47
N ARG A 248 -7.07 15.34 24.04
CA ARG A 248 -7.09 14.13 24.86
C ARG A 248 -6.26 13.03 24.21
N GLY A 249 -5.78 12.07 24.99
CA GLY A 249 -5.04 10.90 24.51
C GLY A 249 -3.65 10.81 25.13
N GLY A 250 -2.95 9.69 24.92
CA GLY A 250 -1.78 9.35 25.75
C GLY A 250 -0.64 10.38 25.79
N CYS A 251 -0.48 11.22 24.77
CA CYS A 251 0.45 12.37 24.84
C CYS A 251 -0.12 13.53 25.68
N ALA A 252 -1.39 13.91 25.46
CA ALA A 252 -2.05 14.98 26.20
C ALA A 252 -2.20 14.64 27.70
N ASP A 253 -2.52 13.38 28.02
CA ASP A 253 -2.67 12.90 29.39
C ASP A 253 -1.32 12.95 30.14
N ALA A 254 -0.22 12.59 29.46
CA ALA A 254 1.13 12.72 30.01
C ALA A 254 1.49 14.20 30.27
N VAL A 255 1.11 15.10 29.36
CA VAL A 255 1.33 16.54 29.51
C VAL A 255 0.54 17.11 30.70
N GLU A 256 -0.71 16.70 30.88
CA GLU A 256 -1.53 17.09 32.01
C GLU A 256 -0.87 16.67 33.34
N GLU A 257 -0.38 15.43 33.41
CA GLU A 257 0.33 14.92 34.59
C GLU A 257 1.63 15.69 34.86
N SER A 258 2.36 16.08 33.81
CA SER A 258 3.54 16.92 33.92
C SER A 258 3.23 18.31 34.48
N ILE A 259 2.12 18.93 34.07
CA ILE A 259 1.65 20.21 34.62
C ILE A 259 1.39 20.08 36.12
N ARG A 260 0.74 18.99 36.56
CA ARG A 260 0.47 18.74 37.99
C ARG A 260 1.76 18.61 38.81
N ARG A 261 2.83 18.06 38.22
CA ARG A 261 4.10 17.77 38.90
C ARG A 261 5.10 18.92 38.88
N TYR A 262 5.32 19.51 37.71
CA TYR A 262 6.39 20.48 37.46
C TYR A 262 5.86 21.90 37.23
N GLY A 263 4.54 22.09 37.14
CA GLY A 263 3.93 23.35 36.76
C GLY A 263 4.13 23.68 35.27
N ILE A 264 3.88 24.93 34.90
CA ILE A 264 3.84 25.38 33.50
C ILE A 264 5.15 26.03 33.02
N SER A 265 6.07 26.42 33.89
CA SER A 265 7.32 27.11 33.52
C SER A 265 8.37 27.02 34.63
N THR A 266 9.66 27.09 34.26
CA THR A 266 10.79 27.21 35.19
C THR A 266 11.23 28.67 35.42
N CYS A 267 10.66 29.63 34.70
CA CYS A 267 10.89 31.08 34.85
C CYS A 267 12.38 31.53 34.83
N GLY A 268 13.24 30.83 34.08
CA GLY A 268 14.65 31.15 33.97
C GLY A 268 15.28 30.69 32.64
N THR A 269 16.51 31.12 32.41
CA THR A 269 17.31 30.67 31.26
C THR A 269 17.97 29.33 31.55
N ARG A 270 18.41 28.60 30.53
CA ARG A 270 19.02 27.26 30.71
C ARG A 270 20.25 27.29 31.62
N LEU A 271 21.06 28.37 31.57
CA LEU A 271 22.30 28.48 32.35
C LEU A 271 22.13 29.13 33.73
N GLU A 272 21.06 29.89 33.98
CA GLU A 272 20.86 30.64 35.24
C GLU A 272 19.91 29.93 36.23
N GLY A 273 19.49 28.70 35.94
CA GLY A 273 18.66 27.88 36.85
C GLY A 273 17.33 27.39 36.26
N GLY A 274 17.04 27.67 34.98
CA GLY A 274 15.83 27.19 34.30
C GLY A 274 15.90 25.76 33.76
N SER A 275 17.05 25.08 33.87
CA SER A 275 17.22 23.69 33.43
C SER A 275 16.57 22.69 34.40
N SER A 276 15.90 21.68 33.85
CA SER A 276 15.24 20.60 34.61
C SER A 276 15.66 19.24 34.09
N GLU A 277 15.37 18.17 34.84
CA GLU A 277 15.61 16.79 34.40
C GLU A 277 14.92 16.47 33.07
N LEU A 278 13.72 17.03 32.82
CA LEU A 278 12.99 16.84 31.57
C LEU A 278 13.75 17.38 30.35
N HIS A 279 14.57 18.41 30.51
CA HIS A 279 15.43 18.90 29.43
C HIS A 279 16.49 17.86 29.06
N VAL A 280 17.15 17.28 30.07
CA VAL A 280 18.19 16.26 29.88
C VAL A 280 17.59 15.01 29.25
N THR A 281 16.43 14.58 29.74
CA THR A 281 15.68 13.45 29.19
C THR A 281 15.29 13.67 27.74
N ALA A 282 14.72 14.84 27.41
CA ALA A 282 14.34 15.16 26.04
C ALA A 282 15.56 15.26 25.11
N GLU A 283 16.66 15.88 25.54
CA GLU A 283 17.90 15.97 24.76
C GLU A 283 18.51 14.58 24.47
N ALA A 284 18.56 13.70 25.47
CA ALA A 284 19.04 12.33 25.30
C ALA A 284 18.15 11.52 24.34
N LEU A 285 16.84 11.68 24.44
CA LEU A 285 15.89 11.02 23.54
C LEU A 285 16.02 11.54 22.10
N VAL A 286 16.17 12.85 21.93
CA VAL A 286 16.41 13.47 20.61
C VAL A 286 17.70 12.96 19.99
N ALA A 287 18.81 12.96 20.73
CA ALA A 287 20.10 12.46 20.24
C ALA A 287 19.99 11.00 19.78
N ARG A 288 19.30 10.17 20.57
CA ARG A 288 19.01 8.78 20.18
C ARG A 288 18.10 8.69 18.97
N PHE A 289 17.04 9.49 18.88
CA PHE A 289 16.09 9.46 17.78
C PHE A 289 16.76 9.74 16.44
N VAL A 290 17.64 10.75 16.39
CA VAL A 290 18.35 11.16 15.17
C VAL A 290 19.65 10.38 14.92
N GLY A 291 20.14 9.61 15.90
CA GLY A 291 21.38 8.83 15.78
C GLY A 291 22.67 9.61 15.99
N MET A 292 22.61 10.69 16.77
CA MET A 292 23.76 11.53 17.14
C MET A 292 24.23 11.26 18.58
N GLU A 293 25.42 11.77 18.93
CA GLU A 293 26.02 11.56 20.25
C GLU A 293 25.34 12.39 21.34
N ASP A 294 24.95 13.62 21.03
CA ASP A 294 24.33 14.55 21.97
C ASP A 294 23.40 15.52 21.21
N ALA A 295 22.50 16.18 21.93
CA ALA A 295 21.60 17.18 21.40
C ALA A 295 21.34 18.31 22.40
N LEU A 296 20.92 19.47 21.88
CA LEU A 296 20.58 20.65 22.66
C LEU A 296 19.25 21.21 22.17
N ILE A 297 18.31 21.41 23.09
CA ILE A 297 16.97 21.92 22.80
C ILE A 297 16.90 23.44 23.02
N SER A 298 16.15 24.12 22.16
CA SER A 298 15.81 25.53 22.24
C SER A 298 14.29 25.72 22.18
N SER A 299 13.78 26.72 22.91
CA SER A 299 12.35 27.02 23.05
C SER A 299 11.65 27.41 21.73
N MET A 300 12.40 27.85 20.72
CA MET A 300 11.86 28.26 19.41
C MET A 300 12.68 27.70 18.24
N GLY A 301 12.00 27.12 17.24
CA GLY A 301 12.65 26.56 16.05
C GLY A 301 13.42 27.60 15.22
N PHE A 302 12.86 28.80 15.04
CA PHE A 302 13.57 29.92 14.38
C PHE A 302 14.83 30.30 15.15
N ALA A 303 14.73 30.40 16.49
CA ALA A 303 15.84 30.74 17.38
C ALA A 303 16.94 29.69 17.36
N THR A 304 16.62 28.42 17.16
CA THR A 304 17.61 27.33 17.06
C THR A 304 18.66 27.64 15.99
N ASN A 305 18.22 28.00 14.78
CA ASN A 305 19.14 28.39 13.70
C ASN A 305 19.83 29.74 13.98
N SER A 306 19.07 30.77 14.37
CA SER A 306 19.64 32.12 14.52
C SER A 306 20.64 32.23 15.68
N THR A 307 20.50 31.43 16.74
CA THR A 307 21.35 31.53 17.94
C THR A 307 22.55 30.59 17.93
N PHE A 308 22.48 29.43 17.26
CA PHE A 308 23.57 28.44 17.23
C PHE A 308 24.51 28.58 16.03
N ILE A 309 24.04 29.00 14.85
CA ILE A 309 24.93 29.23 13.69
C ILE A 309 26.06 30.23 14.01
N PRO A 310 25.82 31.34 14.73
CA PRO A 310 26.89 32.26 15.15
C PRO A 310 27.97 31.63 16.05
N ALA A 311 27.66 30.52 16.73
CA ALA A 311 28.64 29.79 17.52
C ALA A 311 29.42 28.75 16.68
N LEU A 312 28.87 28.30 15.55
CA LEU A 312 29.49 27.33 14.65
C LEU A 312 30.42 27.95 13.61
N ALA A 313 30.08 29.14 13.10
CA ALA A 313 30.83 29.87 12.08
C ALA A 313 31.14 31.30 12.56
N GLY A 314 32.21 31.89 12.02
CA GLY A 314 32.62 33.24 12.39
C GLY A 314 33.54 33.89 11.35
N LYS A 315 34.10 35.06 11.67
CA LYS A 315 35.06 35.77 10.80
C LYS A 315 36.19 34.85 10.31
N GLY A 316 36.41 34.82 9.00
CA GLY A 316 37.39 33.96 8.33
C GLY A 316 36.88 32.54 7.99
N SER A 317 35.59 32.26 8.24
CA SER A 317 34.90 31.05 7.76
C SER A 317 34.05 31.37 6.53
N LEU A 318 33.74 30.35 5.73
CA LEU A 318 32.82 30.40 4.62
C LEU A 318 31.57 29.57 4.93
N VAL A 319 30.40 30.16 4.69
CA VAL A 319 29.12 29.45 4.66
C VAL A 319 28.65 29.38 3.21
N ILE A 320 28.37 28.17 2.73
CA ILE A 320 27.71 27.94 1.44
C ILE A 320 26.28 27.51 1.72
N SER A 321 25.32 28.30 1.23
CA SER A 321 23.89 28.11 1.49
C SER A 321 23.15 27.75 0.20
N ASP A 322 22.21 26.82 0.26
CA ASP A 322 21.22 26.64 -0.81
C ASP A 322 20.39 27.94 -0.98
N GLU A 323 19.98 28.21 -2.21
CA GLU A 323 19.17 29.38 -2.58
C GLU A 323 17.85 29.46 -1.82
N PHE A 324 17.22 28.32 -1.53
CA PHE A 324 15.91 28.26 -0.87
C PHE A 324 15.96 28.05 0.64
N ASN A 325 17.15 28.06 1.23
CA ASN A 325 17.30 27.98 2.69
C ASN A 325 16.49 29.07 3.43
N HIS A 326 15.85 28.64 4.51
CA HIS A 326 14.89 29.36 5.30
C HIS A 326 15.48 30.64 5.91
N ALA A 327 14.61 31.63 6.13
CA ALA A 327 15.01 32.93 6.65
C ALA A 327 15.77 32.85 7.99
N SER A 328 15.45 31.85 8.84
CA SER A 328 16.15 31.62 10.11
C SER A 328 17.64 31.31 9.92
N ILE A 329 17.98 30.49 8.93
CA ILE A 329 19.36 30.17 8.56
C ILE A 329 20.05 31.45 8.08
N ARG A 330 19.41 32.20 7.18
CA ARG A 330 19.96 33.46 6.64
C ARG A 330 20.27 34.47 7.75
N VAL A 331 19.40 34.59 8.75
CA VAL A 331 19.62 35.46 9.91
C VAL A 331 20.79 34.97 10.77
N GLY A 332 20.83 33.68 11.12
CA GLY A 332 21.95 33.11 11.89
C GLY A 332 23.30 33.25 11.19
N VAL A 333 23.34 33.00 9.88
CA VAL A 333 24.55 33.17 9.08
C VAL A 333 24.98 34.64 9.06
N ARG A 334 24.04 35.58 8.89
CA ARG A 334 24.34 37.02 8.93
C ARG A 334 24.91 37.45 10.29
N GLN A 335 24.36 36.93 11.38
CA GLN A 335 24.84 37.20 12.74
C GLN A 335 26.22 36.60 13.03
N SER A 336 26.59 35.52 12.35
CA SER A 336 27.91 34.87 12.52
C SER A 336 29.08 35.74 12.03
N GLY A 337 28.84 36.65 11.08
CA GLY A 337 29.91 37.43 10.43
C GLY A 337 30.84 36.61 9.53
N ALA A 338 30.45 35.37 9.19
CA ALA A 338 31.12 34.57 8.18
C ALA A 338 30.88 35.12 6.76
N GLN A 339 31.76 34.76 5.82
CA GLN A 339 31.53 35.03 4.40
C GLN A 339 30.46 34.07 3.89
N VAL A 340 29.61 34.52 2.96
CA VAL A 340 28.47 33.73 2.47
C VAL A 340 28.52 33.64 0.96
N ARG A 341 28.34 32.43 0.42
CA ARG A 341 28.06 32.20 -1.00
C ARG A 341 26.81 31.34 -1.11
N MET A 342 26.05 31.53 -2.19
CA MET A 342 24.85 30.74 -2.48
C MET A 342 25.08 29.92 -3.75
N PHE A 343 24.51 28.71 -3.80
CA PHE A 343 24.42 27.91 -5.01
C PHE A 343 22.94 27.73 -5.40
N LYS A 344 22.68 27.45 -6.68
CA LYS A 344 21.33 27.26 -7.19
C LYS A 344 20.67 26.05 -6.54
N HIS A 345 19.39 26.17 -6.23
CA HIS A 345 18.64 25.14 -5.51
C HIS A 345 18.80 23.75 -6.14
N ASN A 346 19.29 22.78 -5.36
CA ASN A 346 19.50 21.38 -5.78
C ASN A 346 20.38 21.15 -7.04
N ASP A 347 21.05 22.17 -7.58
CA ASP A 347 21.96 22.05 -8.73
C ASP A 347 23.37 21.64 -8.26
N MET A 348 23.64 20.33 -8.31
CA MET A 348 24.90 19.77 -7.82
C MET A 348 26.12 20.14 -8.69
N VAL A 349 25.90 20.48 -9.96
CA VAL A 349 26.96 20.91 -10.88
C VAL A 349 27.41 22.33 -10.53
N SER A 350 26.44 23.23 -10.36
CA SER A 350 26.70 24.60 -9.88
C SER A 350 27.36 24.59 -8.50
N PHE A 351 26.92 23.70 -7.60
CA PHE A 351 27.50 23.56 -6.27
C PHE A 351 28.96 23.08 -6.30
N GLU A 352 29.28 22.02 -7.06
CA GLU A 352 30.66 21.54 -7.16
C GLU A 352 31.59 22.57 -7.81
N SER A 353 31.10 23.29 -8.83
CA SER A 353 31.83 24.39 -9.45
C SER A 353 32.17 25.51 -8.45
N LEU A 354 31.17 25.92 -7.63
CA LEU A 354 31.37 26.90 -6.57
C LEU A 354 32.37 26.43 -5.52
N LEU A 355 32.31 25.16 -5.10
CA LEU A 355 33.28 24.57 -4.15
C LEU A 355 34.71 24.66 -4.70
N ARG A 356 34.93 24.31 -5.97
CA ARG A 356 36.25 24.39 -6.61
C ARG A 356 36.76 25.84 -6.65
N GLU A 357 35.89 26.78 -7.02
CA GLU A 357 36.23 28.21 -7.04
C GLU A 357 36.66 28.71 -5.65
N VAL A 358 35.81 28.54 -4.63
CA VAL A 358 36.05 29.15 -3.31
C VAL A 358 37.19 28.49 -2.54
N ILE A 359 37.42 27.19 -2.75
CA ILE A 359 38.55 26.47 -2.15
C ILE A 359 39.87 26.93 -2.79
N SER A 360 39.91 27.09 -4.11
CA SER A 360 41.13 27.53 -4.81
C SER A 360 41.49 28.99 -4.53
N GLN A 361 40.50 29.87 -4.39
CA GLN A 361 40.73 31.30 -4.17
C GLN A 361 40.99 31.68 -2.70
N GLY A 362 40.49 30.88 -1.74
CA GLY A 362 40.56 31.20 -0.32
C GLY A 362 39.71 32.42 0.08
N GLN A 363 40.09 33.06 1.19
CA GLN A 363 39.39 34.23 1.74
C GLN A 363 39.50 35.45 0.81
N PRO A 364 38.41 36.21 0.55
CA PRO A 364 38.44 37.41 -0.27
C PRO A 364 39.51 38.40 0.18
N LYS A 365 40.18 39.05 -0.78
CA LYS A 365 41.26 40.04 -0.61
C LYS A 365 42.57 39.50 -0.02
N THR A 366 42.52 38.51 0.87
CA THR A 366 43.71 37.99 1.56
C THR A 366 44.25 36.69 0.97
N HIS A 367 43.42 35.96 0.21
CA HIS A 367 43.71 34.63 -0.35
C HIS A 367 44.18 33.60 0.70
N ARG A 368 43.95 33.86 1.99
CA ARG A 368 44.28 32.92 3.06
C ARG A 368 43.31 31.73 3.02
N PRO A 369 43.74 30.52 3.42
CA PRO A 369 42.84 29.39 3.56
C PRO A 369 41.66 29.70 4.49
N TRP A 370 40.49 29.13 4.21
CA TRP A 370 39.32 29.23 5.07
C TRP A 370 39.57 28.54 6.41
N LYS A 371 39.17 29.15 7.53
CA LYS A 371 39.23 28.48 8.83
C LYS A 371 38.28 27.28 8.90
N LYS A 372 37.12 27.42 8.26
CA LYS A 372 36.05 26.43 8.18
C LYS A 372 35.21 26.71 6.93
N ILE A 373 34.78 25.66 6.25
CA ILE A 373 33.75 25.72 5.21
C ILE A 373 32.54 24.94 5.74
N LEU A 374 31.42 25.63 5.89
CA LEU A 374 30.15 25.07 6.37
C LEU A 374 29.12 25.14 5.24
N VAL A 375 28.63 23.99 4.79
CA VAL A 375 27.54 23.89 3.82
C VAL A 375 26.24 23.68 4.60
N ILE A 376 25.24 24.51 4.35
CA ILE A 376 23.95 24.45 5.02
C ILE A 376 22.86 24.18 3.97
N VAL A 377 22.03 23.17 4.22
CA VAL A 377 20.89 22.78 3.38
C VAL A 377 19.69 22.40 4.24
N GLU A 378 18.48 22.53 3.72
CA GLU A 378 17.28 21.92 4.31
C GLU A 378 17.09 20.49 3.79
N GLY A 379 16.59 19.58 4.61
CA GLY A 379 16.19 18.24 4.20
C GLY A 379 14.99 18.28 3.26
N LEU A 380 13.92 18.95 3.69
CA LEU A 380 12.72 19.21 2.92
C LEU A 380 12.41 20.71 2.94
N TYR A 381 12.41 21.36 1.77
CA TYR A 381 12.31 22.81 1.66
C TYR A 381 10.87 23.29 1.86
N SER A 382 10.68 24.22 2.79
CA SER A 382 9.35 24.60 3.30
C SER A 382 8.38 25.26 2.30
N MET A 383 8.89 25.87 1.22
CA MET A 383 8.09 26.62 0.23
C MET A 383 7.81 25.80 -1.04
N GLU A 384 8.77 25.00 -1.47
CA GLU A 384 8.69 24.17 -2.68
C GLU A 384 8.24 22.74 -2.38
N GLY A 385 8.43 22.25 -1.15
CA GLY A 385 8.23 20.83 -0.81
C GLY A 385 9.25 19.92 -1.49
N THR A 386 10.35 20.45 -2.04
CA THR A 386 11.41 19.69 -2.70
C THR A 386 12.33 19.04 -1.67
N LEU A 387 12.87 17.88 -2.04
CA LEU A 387 13.81 17.13 -1.21
C LEU A 387 15.25 17.44 -1.61
N VAL A 388 16.17 17.53 -0.65
CA VAL A 388 17.60 17.69 -0.95
C VAL A 388 18.19 16.46 -1.60
N ASN A 389 19.12 16.64 -2.54
CA ASN A 389 19.98 15.55 -3.03
C ASN A 389 21.09 15.21 -2.02
N LEU A 390 20.70 14.66 -0.87
CA LEU A 390 21.63 14.34 0.23
C LEU A 390 22.74 13.36 -0.19
N PRO A 391 22.48 12.28 -0.95
CA PRO A 391 23.54 11.35 -1.37
C PRO A 391 24.69 12.05 -2.09
N LYS A 392 24.37 12.95 -3.03
CA LYS A 392 25.40 13.67 -3.80
C LYS A 392 26.16 14.69 -2.95
N ILE A 393 25.48 15.36 -2.01
CA ILE A 393 26.15 16.29 -1.09
C ILE A 393 27.12 15.54 -0.17
N VAL A 394 26.75 14.35 0.33
CA VAL A 394 27.63 13.52 1.16
C VAL A 394 28.86 13.04 0.37
N GLU A 395 28.68 12.66 -0.90
CA GLU A 395 29.81 12.35 -1.80
C GLU A 395 30.76 13.56 -1.94
N LEU A 396 30.22 14.75 -2.20
CA LEU A 396 31.01 15.98 -2.32
C LEU A 396 31.67 16.37 -1.00
N LYS A 397 31.01 16.12 0.14
CA LYS A 397 31.59 16.30 1.48
C LYS A 397 32.83 15.42 1.64
N GLN A 398 32.75 14.16 1.25
CA GLN A 398 33.89 13.24 1.34
C GLN A 398 35.05 13.67 0.43
N LYS A 399 34.75 14.24 -0.74
CA LYS A 399 35.74 14.73 -1.71
C LYS A 399 36.42 16.03 -1.28
N TYR A 400 35.65 17.02 -0.81
CA TYR A 400 36.13 18.39 -0.53
C TYR A 400 36.31 18.71 0.96
N LYS A 401 35.95 17.78 1.87
CA LYS A 401 36.17 17.85 3.32
C LYS A 401 35.57 19.09 4.00
N PHE A 402 34.39 19.54 3.56
CA PHE A 402 33.62 20.59 4.25
C PHE A 402 32.75 20.01 5.38
N HIS A 403 32.23 20.87 6.27
CA HIS A 403 31.22 20.48 7.26
C HIS A 403 29.81 20.69 6.71
N LEU A 404 28.90 19.78 7.06
CA LEU A 404 27.53 19.75 6.58
C LEU A 404 26.55 19.93 7.73
N PHE A 405 25.69 20.94 7.58
CA PHE A 405 24.54 21.22 8.44
C PHE A 405 23.27 20.93 7.64
N VAL A 406 22.43 20.03 8.15
CA VAL A 406 21.14 19.70 7.55
C VAL A 406 20.03 20.13 8.50
N ASP A 407 19.15 21.00 8.01
CA ASP A 407 17.92 21.41 8.69
C ASP A 407 16.77 20.46 8.31
N GLU A 408 16.41 19.57 9.23
CA GLU A 408 15.37 18.55 9.08
C GLU A 408 13.98 19.05 9.49
N ALA A 409 13.74 20.36 9.65
CA ALA A 409 12.52 20.89 10.26
C ALA A 409 11.21 20.37 9.65
N HIS A 410 11.17 20.13 8.34
CA HIS A 410 9.98 19.66 7.64
C HIS A 410 10.01 18.17 7.26
N SER A 411 11.17 17.52 7.38
CA SER A 411 11.38 16.11 7.06
C SER A 411 11.32 15.21 8.30
N ILE A 412 11.77 15.71 9.47
CA ILE A 412 11.76 14.96 10.72
C ILE A 412 10.33 14.55 11.13
N GLY A 413 10.12 13.29 11.45
CA GLY A 413 8.81 12.67 11.70
C GLY A 413 7.97 12.40 10.45
N ALA A 414 8.27 13.02 9.31
CA ALA A 414 7.45 12.93 8.10
C ALA A 414 8.01 12.01 7.02
N LEU A 415 9.34 11.88 6.94
CA LEU A 415 10.04 11.11 5.91
C LEU A 415 10.86 9.97 6.51
N GLY A 416 11.00 8.93 5.70
CA GLY A 416 11.74 7.72 6.03
C GLY A 416 10.85 6.64 6.68
N PRO A 417 11.26 5.36 6.63
CA PRO A 417 10.49 4.25 7.21
C PRO A 417 10.23 4.40 8.72
N HIS A 418 11.12 5.09 9.43
CA HIS A 418 11.06 5.30 10.88
C HIS A 418 10.74 6.75 11.26
N GLY A 419 10.44 7.60 10.27
CA GLY A 419 10.14 9.01 10.48
C GLY A 419 11.35 9.82 10.95
N ARG A 420 12.59 9.44 10.62
CA ARG A 420 13.80 10.14 11.10
C ARG A 420 14.34 11.21 10.15
N GLY A 421 13.60 11.52 9.09
CA GLY A 421 13.95 12.58 8.16
C GLY A 421 14.72 12.07 6.94
N VAL A 422 15.50 12.94 6.30
CA VAL A 422 16.08 12.64 5.00
C VAL A 422 17.19 11.60 5.05
N THR A 423 17.91 11.52 6.18
CA THR A 423 18.90 10.46 6.41
C THR A 423 18.26 9.07 6.39
N ASP A 424 17.12 8.90 7.05
CA ASP A 424 16.35 7.64 7.06
C ASP A 424 15.65 7.36 5.72
N TYR A 425 15.18 8.40 5.02
CA TYR A 425 14.64 8.25 3.67
C TYR A 425 15.66 7.71 2.66
N PHE A 426 16.90 8.23 2.70
CA PHE A 426 18.00 7.82 1.84
C PHE A 426 18.88 6.70 2.43
N ASN A 427 18.53 6.15 3.60
CA ASN A 427 19.36 5.20 4.36
C ASN A 427 20.85 5.61 4.42
N ILE A 428 21.07 6.89 4.71
CA ILE A 428 22.40 7.46 4.92
C ILE A 428 22.66 7.44 6.43
N PRO A 429 23.79 6.88 6.89
CA PRO A 429 24.14 6.89 8.31
C PRO A 429 24.13 8.34 8.86
N PRO A 430 23.34 8.65 9.90
CA PRO A 430 23.23 10.02 10.40
C PRO A 430 24.57 10.64 10.79
N ARG A 431 25.50 9.82 11.30
CA ARG A 431 26.88 10.22 11.67
C ARG A 431 27.72 10.73 10.49
N SER A 432 27.27 10.56 9.25
CA SER A 432 27.91 11.19 8.09
C SER A 432 27.62 12.69 7.99
N ILE A 433 26.68 13.23 8.76
CA ILE A 433 26.31 14.64 8.85
C ILE A 433 26.96 15.25 10.10
N ASP A 434 27.49 16.47 10.04
CA ASP A 434 28.16 17.08 11.21
C ASP A 434 27.14 17.67 12.21
N VAL A 435 26.09 18.27 11.68
CA VAL A 435 25.03 18.91 12.47
C VAL A 435 23.66 18.60 11.87
N LEU A 436 22.79 18.00 12.67
CA LEU A 436 21.37 17.83 12.37
C LEU A 436 20.56 18.77 13.24
N MET A 437 19.81 19.66 12.60
CA MET A 437 18.87 20.58 13.26
C MET A 437 17.45 20.13 12.94
N GLY A 438 16.51 20.31 13.87
CA GLY A 438 15.09 20.06 13.59
C GLY A 438 14.16 20.88 14.48
N THR A 439 12.86 20.75 14.24
CA THR A 439 11.80 21.45 14.99
C THR A 439 10.78 20.46 15.56
N PHE A 440 10.18 20.80 16.69
CA PHE A 440 9.12 20.00 17.30
C PHE A 440 7.71 20.48 16.90
N THR A 441 7.62 21.62 16.20
CA THR A 441 6.36 22.31 15.84
C THR A 441 5.53 21.67 14.75
N LYS A 442 6.03 20.60 14.13
CA LYS A 442 5.42 19.96 12.96
C LYS A 442 4.89 18.57 13.32
N SER A 443 5.71 17.55 13.12
CA SER A 443 5.35 16.15 13.32
C SER A 443 5.02 15.79 14.77
N PHE A 444 5.63 16.45 15.76
CA PHE A 444 5.51 16.09 17.17
C PHE A 444 4.37 16.81 17.92
N GLY A 445 3.73 17.80 17.28
CA GLY A 445 2.65 18.58 17.92
C GLY A 445 3.10 19.38 19.14
N ALA A 446 4.37 19.79 19.20
CA ALA A 446 4.97 20.52 20.33
C ALA A 446 5.51 21.90 19.89
N ALA A 447 6.41 22.51 20.68
CA ALA A 447 7.05 23.78 20.37
C ALA A 447 8.58 23.69 20.49
N GLY A 448 9.28 24.64 19.87
CA GLY A 448 10.75 24.70 19.88
C GLY A 448 11.46 23.85 18.83
N GLY A 449 12.78 23.72 18.99
CA GLY A 449 13.64 22.96 18.09
C GLY A 449 14.89 22.42 18.78
N TYR A 450 15.69 21.68 18.04
CA TYR A 450 16.91 21.06 18.54
C TYR A 450 18.06 21.19 17.55
N ILE A 451 19.28 21.10 18.09
CA ILE A 451 20.51 20.92 17.34
C ILE A 451 21.25 19.70 17.90
N SER A 452 21.74 18.84 17.03
CA SER A 452 22.39 17.57 17.39
C SER A 452 23.65 17.36 16.56
N GLY A 453 24.62 16.64 17.12
CA GLY A 453 25.91 16.40 16.50
C GLY A 453 26.84 15.63 17.43
N SER A 454 28.16 15.76 17.22
CA SER A 454 29.13 15.18 18.15
C SER A 454 29.06 15.87 19.51
N LYS A 455 29.38 15.12 20.57
CA LYS A 455 29.34 15.63 21.93
C LYS A 455 30.19 16.88 22.11
N ALA A 456 31.36 16.92 21.48
CA ALA A 456 32.26 18.09 21.50
C ALA A 456 31.62 19.35 20.88
N ILE A 457 30.86 19.20 19.79
CA ILE A 457 30.15 20.32 19.16
C ILE A 457 29.04 20.80 20.10
N ILE A 458 28.23 19.89 20.62
CA ILE A 458 27.08 20.23 21.47
C ILE A 458 27.51 20.87 22.79
N ASP A 459 28.54 20.34 23.46
CA ASP A 459 29.07 20.94 24.69
C ASP A 459 29.62 22.35 24.44
N THR A 460 30.22 22.60 23.27
CA THR A 460 30.63 23.95 22.86
C THR A 460 29.43 24.87 22.66
N LEU A 461 28.36 24.38 22.03
CA LEU A 461 27.13 25.15 21.81
C LEU A 461 26.39 25.45 23.12
N ARG A 462 26.38 24.53 24.09
CA ARG A 462 25.82 24.78 25.43
C ARG A 462 26.48 25.98 26.12
N LEU A 463 27.80 26.14 25.94
CA LEU A 463 28.58 27.21 26.57
C LEU A 463 28.59 28.53 25.77
N ARG A 464 28.66 28.46 24.44
CA ARG A 464 28.88 29.63 23.56
C ARG A 464 27.64 30.06 22.76
N GLY A 465 26.63 29.20 22.67
CA GLY A 465 25.40 29.50 21.96
C GLY A 465 24.56 30.53 22.72
N HIS A 466 23.97 31.48 22.00
CA HIS A 466 23.17 32.55 22.61
C HIS A 466 21.89 32.03 23.29
N SER A 467 21.39 30.85 22.91
CA SER A 467 20.18 30.26 23.52
C SER A 467 20.36 29.85 24.98
N GLY A 468 21.58 29.53 25.43
CA GLY A 468 21.82 29.11 26.82
C GLY A 468 21.60 30.23 27.83
N PRO A 469 22.29 31.38 27.69
CA PRO A 469 22.21 32.49 28.64
C PRO A 469 21.07 33.48 28.38
N TYR A 470 20.54 33.57 27.14
CA TYR A 470 19.58 34.64 26.80
C TYR A 470 18.17 34.16 26.45
N ALA A 471 17.98 32.88 26.13
CA ALA A 471 16.66 32.35 25.80
C ALA A 471 15.98 31.73 27.02
N GLU A 472 14.66 31.80 27.03
CA GLU A 472 13.83 31.10 27.99
C GLU A 472 14.04 29.58 27.89
N ALA A 473 14.01 28.90 29.05
CA ALA A 473 13.98 27.46 29.08
C ALA A 473 12.65 26.93 28.52
N MET A 474 12.70 25.75 27.90
CA MET A 474 11.50 25.12 27.38
C MET A 474 10.62 24.64 28.54
N THR A 475 9.33 24.91 28.45
CA THR A 475 8.40 24.60 29.55
C THR A 475 8.23 23.08 29.75
N PRO A 476 8.03 22.59 30.99
CA PRO A 476 7.77 21.17 31.27
C PRO A 476 6.67 20.50 30.41
N PRO A 477 5.53 21.16 30.14
CA PRO A 477 4.47 20.59 29.30
C PRO A 477 4.95 20.31 27.87
N VAL A 478 5.69 21.25 27.28
CA VAL A 478 6.25 21.10 25.92
C VAL A 478 7.31 19.99 25.88
N LEU A 479 8.21 19.93 26.87
CA LEU A 479 9.20 18.84 26.97
C LEU A 479 8.53 17.47 27.07
N THR A 480 7.44 17.40 27.83
CA THR A 480 6.67 16.16 28.00
C THR A 480 5.99 15.73 26.72
N GLN A 481 5.40 16.68 25.97
CA GLN A 481 4.83 16.41 24.65
C GLN A 481 5.90 15.89 23.68
N ILE A 482 7.11 16.47 23.69
CA ILE A 482 8.23 16.00 22.87
C ILE A 482 8.62 14.57 23.25
N VAL A 483 8.80 14.30 24.54
CA VAL A 483 9.19 12.98 25.04
C VAL A 483 8.12 11.93 24.70
N ALA A 484 6.85 12.20 24.98
CA ALA A 484 5.76 11.28 24.73
C ALA A 484 5.58 10.96 23.23
N SER A 485 5.54 11.99 22.37
CA SER A 485 5.37 11.79 20.93
C SER A 485 6.59 11.11 20.28
N MET A 486 7.82 11.49 20.66
CA MET A 486 9.05 10.89 20.13
C MET A 486 9.24 9.45 20.62
N ALA A 487 8.96 9.17 21.89
CA ALA A 487 8.96 7.81 22.42
C ALA A 487 7.93 6.94 21.71
N SER A 488 6.76 7.49 21.40
CA SER A 488 5.75 6.80 20.61
C SER A 488 6.25 6.46 19.20
N ILE A 489 6.95 7.38 18.53
CA ILE A 489 7.53 7.13 17.20
C ILE A 489 8.58 6.03 17.25
N MET A 490 9.42 6.03 18.29
CA MET A 490 10.48 5.03 18.44
C MET A 490 9.97 3.65 18.87
N GLY A 491 8.83 3.62 19.58
CA GLY A 491 8.47 2.49 20.44
C GLY A 491 9.40 2.41 21.66
N VAL A 492 8.88 1.89 22.77
CA VAL A 492 9.53 1.75 24.07
C VAL A 492 9.83 0.28 24.31
N VAL A 493 11.09 -0.04 24.64
CA VAL A 493 11.48 -1.40 24.99
C VAL A 493 10.75 -1.81 26.28
N PRO A 494 10.05 -2.96 26.31
CA PRO A 494 9.41 -3.45 27.53
C PRO A 494 10.45 -3.59 28.64
N ALA A 495 10.11 -3.14 29.86
CA ALA A 495 10.98 -3.36 31.00
C ALA A 495 11.23 -4.87 31.15
N PRO A 496 12.47 -5.33 31.42
CA PRO A 496 12.72 -6.74 31.67
C PRO A 496 11.81 -7.19 32.81
N GLN A 497 10.95 -8.18 32.54
CA GLN A 497 10.15 -8.82 33.58
C GLN A 497 11.11 -9.30 34.65
N GLN A 498 11.01 -8.74 35.86
CA GLN A 498 11.71 -9.26 37.02
C GLN A 498 11.18 -10.67 37.29
N THR A 499 11.79 -11.66 36.67
CA THR A 499 11.76 -13.02 37.20
C THR A 499 12.41 -12.94 38.56
N LYS A 500 11.62 -13.23 39.61
CA LYS A 500 12.14 -13.48 40.95
C LYS A 500 13.08 -14.68 40.88
N SER A 501 14.34 -14.44 40.51
CA SER A 501 15.43 -15.40 40.69
C SER A 501 16.46 -14.77 41.63
N ALA A 502 16.98 -15.60 42.52
CA ALA A 502 17.66 -15.23 43.74
C ALA A 502 18.85 -14.28 43.54
N LEU A 503 19.03 -13.41 44.53
CA LEU A 503 20.21 -12.57 44.76
C LEU A 503 21.52 -13.31 44.48
N SER A 504 22.22 -12.91 43.41
CA SER A 504 23.68 -13.01 43.36
C SER A 504 24.26 -11.61 43.24
N LEU A 505 24.85 -11.11 44.32
CA LEU A 505 25.67 -9.92 44.34
C LEU A 505 26.96 -10.18 43.55
N SER A 506 27.14 -9.50 42.42
CA SER A 506 28.46 -9.28 41.83
C SER A 506 28.73 -7.77 41.77
N PRO A 507 29.96 -7.33 42.07
CA PRO A 507 30.25 -5.93 42.33
C PRO A 507 30.30 -5.11 41.04
N ALA A 508 29.81 -3.88 41.15
CA ALA A 508 29.76 -2.87 40.12
C ALA A 508 31.12 -2.65 39.43
N SER A 509 31.15 -2.82 38.12
CA SER A 509 32.10 -2.17 37.22
C SER A 509 31.35 -1.17 36.34
N SER A 510 31.35 0.08 36.80
CA SER A 510 30.94 1.25 36.06
C SER A 510 31.94 1.53 34.93
N VAL A 511 31.77 0.88 33.79
CA VAL A 511 32.29 1.32 32.50
C VAL A 511 31.24 0.95 31.46
N ILE A 512 30.48 1.94 30.98
CA ILE A 512 29.70 1.80 29.75
C ILE A 512 30.73 1.80 28.62
N THR A 513 31.29 0.63 28.32
CA THR A 513 32.07 0.42 27.12
C THR A 513 31.06 0.36 25.97
N LEU A 514 30.93 1.46 25.24
CA LEU A 514 30.26 1.45 23.93
C LEU A 514 30.96 0.39 23.08
N LYS A 515 30.28 -0.74 22.86
CA LYS A 515 30.71 -1.70 21.85
C LYS A 515 30.70 -0.97 20.52
N ASP A 516 31.88 -0.79 19.96
CA ASP A 516 32.10 -0.63 18.52
C ASP A 516 31.45 -1.83 17.85
N ASN A 517 30.35 -1.63 17.11
CA ASN A 517 29.81 -2.48 16.04
C ASN A 517 28.47 -1.90 15.53
N SER A 518 28.52 -1.22 14.39
CA SER A 518 27.61 -1.45 13.24
C SER A 518 26.08 -1.59 13.44
N GLU A 519 25.42 -0.92 14.39
CA GLU A 519 23.96 -0.72 14.29
C GLU A 519 23.68 0.57 13.51
N GLU A 520 23.35 0.42 12.22
CA GLU A 520 23.20 1.50 11.23
C GLU A 520 22.04 2.49 11.50
N LEU A 521 21.10 2.18 12.40
CA LEU A 521 20.03 3.07 12.83
C LEU A 521 19.71 2.82 14.32
N PRO A 522 19.55 3.85 15.16
CA PRO A 522 19.24 3.65 16.59
C PRO A 522 17.94 2.86 16.78
N GLY A 523 17.90 1.90 17.70
CA GLY A 523 16.69 1.09 17.94
C GLY A 523 15.58 1.82 18.70
N MET A 524 14.67 1.05 19.31
CA MET A 524 13.60 1.53 20.21
C MET A 524 14.15 2.38 21.38
N ALA A 525 13.28 3.20 21.99
CA ALA A 525 13.58 3.98 23.18
C ALA A 525 13.66 3.05 24.42
N PRO A 526 14.75 3.07 25.20
CA PRO A 526 14.82 2.36 26.47
C PRO A 526 13.83 2.96 27.47
N ALA A 527 13.10 2.10 28.21
CA ALA A 527 12.21 2.57 29.27
C ALA A 527 12.93 3.42 30.33
N SER A 528 14.24 3.20 30.54
CA SER A 528 15.07 3.99 31.46
C SER A 528 15.30 5.45 31.02
N LEU A 529 15.08 5.77 29.73
CA LEU A 529 15.14 7.14 29.21
C LEU A 529 13.81 7.88 29.36
N LEU A 530 12.75 7.25 29.86
CA LEU A 530 11.47 7.91 30.10
C LEU A 530 11.30 8.21 31.60
N PRO A 531 10.61 9.31 31.97
CA PRO A 531 10.25 9.53 33.36
C PRO A 531 9.43 8.35 33.89
N THR A 532 9.74 7.86 35.09
CA THR A 532 9.09 6.67 35.67
C THR A 532 7.57 6.83 35.88
N TRP A 533 7.10 8.07 35.97
CA TRP A 533 5.68 8.41 36.08
C TRP A 533 4.96 8.49 34.73
N MET A 534 5.69 8.52 33.60
CA MET A 534 5.11 8.62 32.27
C MET A 534 4.63 7.24 31.79
N ASN A 535 3.32 6.99 31.89
CA ASN A 535 2.70 5.78 31.38
C ASN A 535 2.02 6.05 30.03
N LEU A 536 2.62 5.57 28.94
CA LEU A 536 2.04 5.68 27.60
C LEU A 536 1.06 4.53 27.36
N HIS A 537 -0.02 4.82 26.63
CA HIS A 537 -0.96 3.79 26.18
C HIS A 537 -0.22 2.68 25.40
N PRO A 538 -0.59 1.38 25.52
CA PRO A 538 0.14 0.27 24.91
C PRO A 538 0.46 0.43 23.42
N THR A 539 -0.48 0.98 22.63
CA THR A 539 -0.31 1.24 21.18
C THR A 539 0.67 2.37 20.86
N LEU A 540 0.87 3.30 21.79
CA LEU A 540 1.90 4.33 21.71
C LEU A 540 3.23 3.74 22.17
N ALA A 541 3.23 2.94 23.24
CA ALA A 541 4.42 2.32 23.81
C ALA A 541 5.06 1.28 22.87
N ASP A 542 4.31 0.48 22.11
CA ASP A 542 4.87 -0.48 21.15
C ASP A 542 5.25 0.16 19.78
N GLY A 543 4.91 1.45 19.61
CA GLY A 543 5.11 2.25 18.40
C GLY A 543 4.24 1.87 17.19
N SER A 544 3.26 0.97 17.35
CA SER A 544 2.36 0.54 16.28
C SER A 544 1.55 1.70 15.72
N GLU A 545 1.05 2.56 16.61
CA GLU A 545 0.24 3.72 16.24
C GLU A 545 1.05 4.75 15.46
N ALA A 546 2.28 5.03 15.90
CA ALA A 546 3.15 5.98 15.21
C ALA A 546 3.61 5.46 13.84
N ARG A 547 3.93 4.17 13.70
CA ARG A 547 4.23 3.53 12.40
C ARG A 547 3.04 3.66 11.44
N MET A 548 1.82 3.47 11.94
CA MET A 548 0.60 3.69 11.16
C MET A 548 0.48 5.16 10.72
N ARG A 549 0.69 6.12 11.64
CA ARG A 549 0.62 7.57 11.35
C ARG A 549 1.63 7.98 10.26
N ILE A 550 2.89 7.50 10.34
CA ILE A 550 3.93 7.77 9.33
C ILE A 550 3.50 7.20 7.96
N ARG A 551 3.07 5.94 7.91
CA ARG A 551 2.66 5.31 6.64
C ARG A 551 1.44 5.99 6.01
N ARG A 552 0.53 6.48 6.85
CA ARG A 552 -0.67 7.19 6.41
C ARG A 552 -0.34 8.59 5.88
N LEU A 553 0.55 9.32 6.56
CA LEU A 553 1.03 10.61 6.06
C LEU A 553 1.67 10.46 4.67
N ALA A 554 2.55 9.46 4.49
CA ALA A 554 3.19 9.20 3.21
C ALA A 554 2.16 8.89 2.10
N PHE A 555 1.11 8.11 2.43
CA PHE A 555 0.02 7.85 1.49
C PHE A 555 -0.76 9.12 1.14
N ASN A 556 -1.22 9.88 2.14
CA ASN A 556 -2.03 11.07 1.92
C ASN A 556 -1.27 12.12 1.09
N SER A 557 0.01 12.34 1.38
CA SER A 557 0.88 13.25 0.62
C SER A 557 1.01 12.81 -0.85
N ARG A 558 1.33 11.52 -1.07
CA ARG A 558 1.49 10.98 -2.42
C ARG A 558 0.19 11.02 -3.20
N TYR A 559 -0.92 10.69 -2.54
CA TYR A 559 -2.23 10.63 -3.15
C TYR A 559 -2.71 12.01 -3.58
N LEU A 560 -2.61 13.02 -2.71
CA LEU A 560 -2.95 14.40 -3.05
C LEU A 560 -2.05 14.93 -4.17
N HIS A 561 -0.73 14.72 -4.08
CA HIS A 561 0.22 15.19 -5.08
C HIS A 561 -0.05 14.57 -6.47
N ALA A 562 -0.20 13.25 -6.53
CA ALA A 562 -0.50 12.55 -7.78
C ALA A 562 -1.88 12.94 -8.34
N GLY A 563 -2.89 13.06 -7.48
CA GLY A 563 -4.24 13.46 -7.86
C GLY A 563 -4.27 14.85 -8.48
N LEU A 564 -3.66 15.85 -7.83
CA LEU A 564 -3.59 17.22 -8.39
C LEU A 564 -2.86 17.26 -9.73
N LYS A 565 -1.78 16.50 -9.90
CA LYS A 565 -1.07 16.41 -11.19
C LYS A 565 -1.95 15.79 -12.28
N LYS A 566 -2.67 14.70 -11.96
CA LYS A 566 -3.60 14.03 -12.89
C LYS A 566 -4.85 14.86 -13.23
N LEU A 567 -5.26 15.78 -12.36
CA LEU A 567 -6.29 16.78 -12.66
C LEU A 567 -5.76 17.94 -13.54
N GLY A 568 -4.46 17.96 -13.85
CA GLY A 568 -3.83 18.94 -14.72
C GLY A 568 -3.37 20.21 -14.00
N PHE A 569 -3.15 20.19 -12.69
CA PHE A 569 -2.52 21.31 -11.97
C PHE A 569 -0.99 21.24 -12.04
N ILE A 570 -0.36 22.42 -12.02
CA ILE A 570 1.09 22.54 -11.80
C ILE A 570 1.32 22.49 -10.29
N THR A 571 2.01 21.44 -9.83
CA THR A 571 2.39 21.24 -8.43
C THR A 571 3.90 21.12 -8.29
N TYR A 572 4.44 21.63 -7.19
CA TYR A 572 5.86 21.47 -6.86
C TYR A 572 6.07 20.42 -5.77
N GLY A 573 7.33 20.04 -5.59
CA GLY A 573 7.77 19.24 -4.45
C GLY A 573 7.83 17.74 -4.72
N HIS A 574 8.32 17.03 -3.72
CA HIS A 574 8.48 15.59 -3.74
C HIS A 574 7.12 14.91 -3.45
N PRO A 575 6.76 13.79 -4.09
CA PRO A 575 5.47 13.13 -3.86
C PRO A 575 5.20 12.73 -2.40
N PHE A 576 6.24 12.40 -1.63
CA PHE A 576 6.11 12.10 -0.19
C PHE A 576 6.18 13.34 0.72
N SER A 577 6.33 14.54 0.16
CA SER A 577 6.34 15.76 0.95
C SER A 577 4.96 15.99 1.60
N PRO A 578 4.87 16.17 2.93
CA PRO A 578 3.63 16.61 3.59
C PRO A 578 3.21 18.03 3.20
N ILE A 579 4.05 18.72 2.42
CA ILE A 579 3.81 20.03 1.85
C ILE A 579 3.57 19.83 0.36
N VAL A 580 2.36 20.09 -0.11
CA VAL A 580 1.98 20.01 -1.53
C VAL A 580 1.61 21.41 -2.03
N PRO A 581 2.53 22.13 -2.68
CA PRO A 581 2.25 23.44 -3.26
C PRO A 581 1.57 23.31 -4.64
N LEU A 582 0.46 24.01 -4.83
CA LEU A 582 -0.26 24.17 -6.10
C LEU A 582 -0.13 25.62 -6.57
N LEU A 583 0.33 25.82 -7.80
CA LEU A 583 0.67 27.13 -8.34
C LEU A 583 -0.59 27.90 -8.79
N ILE A 584 -0.72 29.15 -8.33
CA ILE A 584 -1.87 30.03 -8.62
C ILE A 584 -1.49 31.18 -9.57
N PHE A 585 -0.21 31.57 -9.58
CA PHE A 585 0.37 32.62 -10.41
C PHE A 585 -0.19 34.03 -10.12
N ASN A 586 -1.40 34.33 -10.58
CA ASN A 586 -1.94 35.68 -10.62
C ASN A 586 -2.40 36.17 -9.23
N PRO A 587 -2.00 37.39 -8.78
CA PRO A 587 -2.39 37.93 -7.48
C PRO A 587 -3.88 38.04 -7.23
N GLY A 588 -4.70 38.28 -8.25
CA GLY A 588 -6.16 38.31 -8.10
C GLY A 588 -6.75 36.95 -7.73
N LYS A 589 -6.18 35.86 -8.28
CA LYS A 589 -6.67 34.49 -8.07
C LYS A 589 -6.36 33.98 -6.65
N MET A 590 -5.31 34.49 -6.00
CA MET A 590 -4.86 34.03 -4.68
C MET A 590 -5.94 34.18 -3.59
N SER A 591 -6.48 35.38 -3.41
CA SER A 591 -7.55 35.63 -2.43
C SER A 591 -8.85 34.92 -2.80
N MET A 592 -9.16 34.85 -4.11
CA MET A 592 -10.37 34.19 -4.60
C MET A 592 -10.33 32.69 -4.34
N PHE A 593 -9.21 32.02 -4.58
CA PHE A 593 -9.03 30.60 -4.29
C PHE A 593 -9.35 30.30 -2.81
N SER A 594 -8.77 31.07 -1.88
CA SER A 594 -9.04 30.90 -0.44
C SER A 594 -10.51 31.14 -0.08
N ARG A 595 -11.14 32.17 -0.66
CA ARG A 595 -12.57 32.47 -0.41
C ARG A 595 -13.49 31.37 -0.93
N MET A 596 -13.22 30.85 -2.14
CA MET A 596 -14.02 29.79 -2.74
C MET A 596 -13.87 28.48 -1.97
N MET A 597 -12.67 28.14 -1.49
CA MET A 597 -12.46 26.97 -0.63
C MET A 597 -13.22 27.08 0.70
N ARG A 598 -13.34 28.30 1.25
CA ARG A 598 -14.10 28.56 2.48
C ARG A 598 -15.61 28.62 2.29
N ALA A 599 -16.09 29.09 1.14
CA ALA A 599 -17.52 29.27 0.87
C ALA A 599 -18.26 27.97 0.53
N ARG A 600 -17.55 26.83 0.49
CA ARG A 600 -18.15 25.50 0.26
C ARG A 600 -19.04 25.10 1.43
N SER A 601 -19.97 24.17 1.17
CA SER A 601 -20.81 23.54 2.21
C SER A 601 -19.99 22.92 3.34
N THR A 602 -18.84 22.36 3.01
CA THR A 602 -17.79 22.01 3.96
C THR A 602 -16.60 22.94 3.75
N PRO A 603 -16.41 23.96 4.61
CA PRO A 603 -15.32 24.92 4.46
C PRO A 603 -13.95 24.24 4.55
N ILE A 604 -13.02 24.63 3.67
CA ILE A 604 -11.64 24.14 3.67
C ILE A 604 -10.69 25.31 3.92
N VAL A 605 -9.80 25.17 4.92
CA VAL A 605 -8.77 26.18 5.23
C VAL A 605 -7.47 25.86 4.53
N VAL A 606 -6.97 26.82 3.77
CA VAL A 606 -5.74 26.70 2.97
C VAL A 606 -4.76 27.83 3.28
N VAL A 607 -3.48 27.60 3.02
CA VAL A 607 -2.43 28.64 3.19
C VAL A 607 -2.00 29.17 1.84
N VAL A 608 -2.25 30.45 1.60
CA VAL A 608 -1.74 31.16 0.42
C VAL A 608 -0.34 31.69 0.70
N VAL A 609 0.59 31.50 -0.23
CA VAL A 609 1.97 32.01 -0.17
C VAL A 609 2.25 32.87 -1.40
N ALA A 610 2.78 34.07 -1.16
CA ALA A 610 3.06 35.06 -2.20
C ALA A 610 4.39 35.78 -1.95
N TYR A 611 4.80 36.62 -2.90
CA TYR A 611 5.90 37.57 -2.73
C TYR A 611 5.76 38.35 -1.41
N PRO A 612 6.82 38.64 -0.65
CA PRO A 612 8.24 38.38 -0.96
C PRO A 612 8.71 36.96 -0.60
N ALA A 613 7.86 36.09 -0.05
CA ALA A 613 8.26 34.74 0.34
C ALA A 613 8.58 33.85 -0.88
N THR A 614 7.89 34.07 -2.00
CA THR A 614 8.18 33.43 -3.30
C THR A 614 8.37 34.48 -4.39
N PRO A 615 9.05 34.14 -5.51
CA PRO A 615 9.08 35.00 -6.70
C PRO A 615 7.66 35.38 -7.18
N LEU A 616 7.51 36.57 -7.78
CA LEU A 616 6.22 37.15 -8.20
C LEU A 616 5.36 36.20 -9.04
N VAL A 617 6.00 35.45 -9.94
CA VAL A 617 5.34 34.54 -10.89
C VAL A 617 5.12 33.13 -10.35
N THR A 618 5.42 32.86 -9.08
CA THR A 618 5.31 31.51 -8.49
C THR A 618 4.48 31.49 -7.21
N SER A 619 3.51 32.41 -7.12
CA SER A 619 2.55 32.38 -6.03
C SER A 619 1.75 31.07 -6.04
N ARG A 620 1.40 30.59 -4.85
CA ARG A 620 0.87 29.24 -4.67
C ARG A 620 -0.01 29.13 -3.45
N VAL A 621 -0.86 28.11 -3.44
CA VAL A 621 -1.47 27.59 -2.21
C VAL A 621 -0.65 26.40 -1.75
N ARG A 622 -0.45 26.27 -0.45
CA ARG A 622 0.34 25.20 0.14
C ARG A 622 -0.54 24.34 1.04
N PHE A 623 -0.82 23.14 0.57
CA PHE A 623 -1.53 22.13 1.34
C PHE A 623 -0.56 21.48 2.33
N CYS A 624 -0.90 21.51 3.61
CA CYS A 624 -0.16 20.84 4.68
C CYS A 624 -0.96 19.61 5.11
N VAL A 625 -0.51 18.45 4.63
CA VAL A 625 -1.20 17.17 4.79
C VAL A 625 -0.84 16.56 6.15
N SER A 626 -1.79 15.85 6.75
CA SER A 626 -1.66 15.19 8.04
C SER A 626 -2.05 13.72 7.98
N ALA A 627 -1.45 12.90 8.83
CA ALA A 627 -1.90 11.55 9.14
C ALA A 627 -3.32 11.52 9.74
N ALA A 628 -3.78 12.65 10.29
CA ALA A 628 -5.13 12.81 10.81
C ALA A 628 -6.20 12.84 9.71
N HIS A 629 -5.83 13.12 8.45
CA HIS A 629 -6.76 13.15 7.32
C HIS A 629 -7.09 11.72 6.84
N THR A 630 -8.36 11.47 6.56
CA THR A 630 -8.86 10.26 5.87
C THR A 630 -8.67 10.38 4.37
N LYS A 631 -8.81 9.27 3.62
CA LYS A 631 -8.77 9.33 2.14
C LYS A 631 -9.89 10.25 1.64
N GLU A 632 -11.06 10.16 2.25
CA GLU A 632 -12.26 10.92 1.91
C GLU A 632 -12.04 12.43 2.10
N ASP A 633 -11.26 12.83 3.11
CA ASP A 633 -10.84 14.23 3.28
C ASP A 633 -9.96 14.69 2.11
N ILE A 634 -9.04 13.83 1.65
CA ILE A 634 -8.17 14.14 0.51
C ILE A 634 -8.98 14.17 -0.80
N ASP A 635 -9.94 13.28 -0.99
CA ASP A 635 -10.88 13.30 -2.12
C ASP A 635 -11.71 14.58 -2.14
N MET A 636 -12.16 15.05 -0.97
CA MET A 636 -12.88 16.32 -0.84
C MET A 636 -12.01 17.51 -1.27
N VAL A 637 -10.72 17.51 -0.90
CA VAL A 637 -9.76 18.53 -1.34
C VAL A 637 -9.55 18.45 -2.85
N LEU A 638 -9.40 17.26 -3.43
CA LEU A 638 -9.23 17.07 -4.88
C LEU A 638 -10.44 17.59 -5.67
N ARG A 639 -11.66 17.26 -5.23
CA ARG A 639 -12.92 17.78 -5.82
C ARG A 639 -13.02 19.29 -5.71
N ALA A 640 -12.71 19.85 -4.54
CA ALA A 640 -12.71 21.29 -4.34
C ALA A 640 -11.69 22.00 -5.26
N CYS A 641 -10.48 21.44 -5.37
CA CYS A 641 -9.47 21.94 -6.30
C CYS A 641 -9.94 21.83 -7.75
N ASP A 642 -10.54 20.72 -8.17
CA ASP A 642 -11.02 20.52 -9.53
C ASP A 642 -12.03 21.57 -9.96
N GLU A 643 -13.03 21.83 -9.12
CA GLU A 643 -14.08 22.83 -9.33
C GLU A 643 -13.51 24.26 -9.33
N VAL A 644 -12.76 24.62 -8.28
CA VAL A 644 -12.18 25.97 -8.14
C VAL A 644 -11.16 26.24 -9.25
N GLY A 645 -10.36 25.24 -9.59
CA GLY A 645 -9.37 25.32 -10.66
C GLY A 645 -9.97 25.42 -12.05
N GLY A 646 -11.16 24.87 -12.26
CA GLY A 646 -11.94 25.11 -13.49
C GLY A 646 -12.42 26.55 -13.59
N ILE A 647 -12.94 27.12 -12.50
CA ILE A 647 -13.45 28.50 -12.46
C ILE A 647 -12.32 29.53 -12.55
N LEU A 648 -11.21 29.29 -11.85
CA LEU A 648 -10.07 30.21 -11.81
C LEU A 648 -9.07 29.98 -12.94
N ASP A 649 -9.31 29.03 -13.84
CA ASP A 649 -8.41 28.66 -14.93
C ASP A 649 -6.99 28.41 -14.39
N LEU A 650 -6.81 27.29 -13.69
CA LEU A 650 -5.55 26.90 -13.03
C LEU A 650 -4.98 25.56 -13.55
N LYS A 651 -5.74 24.85 -14.38
CA LYS A 651 -5.38 23.51 -14.90
C LYS A 651 -4.44 23.62 -16.12
N HIS A 652 -3.21 24.07 -15.88
CA HIS A 652 -2.21 24.32 -16.92
C HIS A 652 -1.11 23.26 -17.04
N GLY A 653 -1.16 22.20 -16.23
CA GLY A 653 -0.20 21.11 -16.25
C GLY A 653 -0.24 20.30 -17.56
N LEU A 654 0.93 19.79 -17.91
CA LEU A 654 1.25 18.94 -19.05
C LEU A 654 1.06 17.47 -18.66
N GLY A 655 0.47 16.70 -19.58
CA GLY A 655 0.23 15.27 -19.40
C GLY A 655 -1.23 14.88 -19.54
N GLU A 656 -1.48 13.60 -19.33
CA GLU A 656 -2.80 12.99 -19.38
C GLU A 656 -3.68 13.52 -18.24
N ARG A 657 -4.88 13.99 -18.59
CA ARG A 657 -5.86 14.54 -17.66
C ARG A 657 -6.96 13.54 -17.41
N TRP A 658 -7.23 13.29 -16.15
CA TRP A 658 -8.28 12.39 -15.71
C TRP A 658 -9.44 13.17 -15.09
N GLY A 659 -10.64 12.60 -15.17
CA GLY A 659 -11.79 13.10 -14.43
C GLY A 659 -11.57 12.97 -12.92
N VAL A 660 -12.19 13.84 -12.12
CA VAL A 660 -12.06 13.77 -10.65
C VAL A 660 -12.61 12.46 -10.09
N ASP A 661 -13.64 11.91 -10.71
CA ASP A 661 -14.15 10.59 -10.34
C ASP A 661 -13.13 9.52 -10.72
N GLU A 662 -12.50 9.54 -11.89
CA GLU A 662 -11.43 8.60 -12.24
C GLU A 662 -10.25 8.66 -11.25
N VAL A 663 -9.81 9.86 -10.86
CA VAL A 663 -8.73 10.07 -9.87
C VAL A 663 -9.13 9.56 -8.48
N SER A 664 -10.38 9.79 -8.06
CA SER A 664 -10.88 9.36 -6.74
C SER A 664 -11.31 7.88 -6.70
N THR A 665 -11.62 7.31 -7.87
CA THR A 665 -12.15 5.94 -8.10
C THR A 665 -11.03 4.93 -8.37
N ILE A 666 -9.80 5.39 -8.67
CA ILE A 666 -8.63 4.50 -8.67
C ILE A 666 -8.46 3.91 -7.26
N MET A 667 -8.80 2.62 -7.20
CA MET A 667 -9.04 1.74 -6.04
C MET A 667 -10.42 1.78 -5.36
N THR A 668 -11.55 1.75 -6.08
CA THR A 668 -12.88 1.68 -5.43
C THR A 668 -13.78 0.50 -5.81
N ALA A 669 -13.87 0.03 -7.06
CA ALA A 669 -14.76 -1.12 -7.37
C ALA A 669 -14.20 -2.45 -6.82
N GLN A 670 -12.96 -2.81 -7.18
CA GLN A 670 -12.31 -4.03 -6.68
C GLN A 670 -12.04 -4.00 -5.16
N ALA A 671 -11.75 -2.82 -4.61
CA ALA A 671 -11.50 -2.65 -3.18
C ALA A 671 -12.79 -2.73 -2.34
N SER A 672 -13.89 -2.13 -2.82
CA SER A 672 -15.21 -2.26 -2.17
C SER A 672 -15.75 -3.69 -2.30
N PHE A 673 -15.58 -4.32 -3.46
CA PHE A 673 -15.86 -5.75 -3.67
C PHE A 673 -15.07 -6.62 -2.67
N SER A 674 -13.75 -6.46 -2.59
CA SER A 674 -12.91 -7.25 -1.69
C SER A 674 -13.30 -7.06 -0.22
N ASN A 675 -13.62 -5.82 0.18
CA ASN A 675 -14.07 -5.51 1.54
C ASN A 675 -15.47 -6.07 1.85
N TYR A 676 -16.37 -6.10 0.86
CA TYR A 676 -17.67 -6.76 1.01
C TYR A 676 -17.47 -8.25 1.28
N ILE A 677 -16.58 -8.90 0.53
CA ILE A 677 -16.28 -10.32 0.72
C ILE A 677 -15.75 -10.61 2.13
N ASP A 678 -14.87 -9.75 2.66
CA ASP A 678 -14.36 -9.89 4.04
C ASP A 678 -15.45 -9.72 5.10
N THR A 679 -16.29 -8.69 4.96
CA THR A 679 -17.33 -8.35 5.94
C THR A 679 -18.49 -9.35 5.98
N HIS A 680 -18.70 -10.12 4.91
CA HIS A 680 -19.77 -11.11 4.79
C HIS A 680 -19.28 -12.57 4.89
N ALA A 681 -18.02 -12.78 5.29
CA ALA A 681 -17.42 -14.11 5.38
C ALA A 681 -18.26 -15.11 6.19
N GLU A 682 -18.81 -14.72 7.33
CA GLU A 682 -19.66 -15.60 8.16
C GLU A 682 -20.96 -16.00 7.46
N ALA A 683 -21.58 -15.07 6.71
CA ALA A 683 -22.79 -15.38 5.96
C ALA A 683 -22.50 -16.39 4.84
N PHE A 684 -21.34 -16.27 4.18
CA PHE A 684 -20.91 -17.20 3.15
C PHE A 684 -20.59 -18.59 3.72
N ILE A 685 -19.91 -18.66 4.87
CA ILE A 685 -19.62 -19.93 5.56
C ILE A 685 -20.92 -20.60 6.00
N LYS A 686 -21.89 -19.83 6.48
CA LYS A 686 -23.23 -20.35 6.82
C LYS A 686 -23.93 -20.94 5.59
N ARG A 687 -23.92 -20.24 4.45
CA ARG A 687 -24.46 -20.76 3.18
C ARG A 687 -23.76 -22.05 2.74
N LEU A 688 -22.44 -22.14 2.91
CA LEU A 688 -21.69 -23.36 2.67
C LEU A 688 -22.14 -24.50 3.58
N GLY A 689 -22.40 -24.22 4.86
CA GLY A 689 -22.96 -25.19 5.81
C GLY A 689 -24.33 -25.72 5.38
N GLU A 690 -25.20 -24.84 4.87
CA GLU A 690 -26.51 -25.22 4.33
C GLU A 690 -26.39 -26.13 3.09
N ALA A 691 -25.44 -25.83 2.18
CA ALA A 691 -25.17 -26.65 1.01
C ALA A 691 -24.57 -28.02 1.36
N VAL A 692 -23.61 -28.06 2.31
CA VAL A 692 -22.99 -29.31 2.78
C VAL A 692 -24.00 -30.21 3.49
N ALA A 693 -24.99 -29.65 4.19
CA ALA A 693 -26.05 -30.42 4.84
C ALA A 693 -26.93 -31.24 3.88
N ILE A 694 -27.00 -30.84 2.60
CA ILE A 694 -27.71 -31.59 1.56
C ILE A 694 -26.82 -32.73 1.06
N GLN A 695 -27.20 -33.97 1.36
CA GLN A 695 -26.41 -35.17 1.06
C GLN A 695 -26.54 -35.58 -0.43
N SER A 696 -26.08 -34.72 -1.32
CA SER A 696 -26.13 -34.89 -2.78
C SER A 696 -25.14 -35.94 -3.30
N VAL A 697 -25.24 -37.17 -2.81
CA VAL A 697 -24.36 -38.28 -3.22
C VAL A 697 -24.88 -38.93 -4.51
N SER A 698 -24.20 -38.72 -5.64
CA SER A 698 -24.64 -39.23 -6.96
C SER A 698 -24.46 -40.74 -7.12
N SER A 699 -23.47 -41.31 -6.43
CA SER A 699 -23.12 -42.73 -6.46
C SER A 699 -23.99 -43.63 -5.55
N ASP A 700 -24.96 -43.07 -4.82
CA ASP A 700 -25.92 -43.83 -4.04
C ASP A 700 -27.34 -43.64 -4.60
N ALA A 701 -27.90 -44.72 -5.17
CA ALA A 701 -29.27 -44.74 -5.70
C ALA A 701 -30.31 -44.21 -4.70
N ARG A 702 -30.13 -44.44 -3.39
CA ARG A 702 -31.05 -43.99 -2.33
C ARG A 702 -31.04 -42.47 -2.13
N ARG A 703 -29.95 -41.82 -2.56
CA ARG A 703 -29.69 -40.39 -2.38
C ARG A 703 -29.94 -39.56 -3.64
N ARG A 704 -30.36 -40.18 -4.75
CA ARG A 704 -30.65 -39.46 -6.01
C ARG A 704 -31.61 -38.28 -5.83
N GLN A 705 -32.63 -38.42 -4.98
CA GLN A 705 -33.56 -37.34 -4.70
C GLN A 705 -32.89 -36.16 -3.97
N ASP A 706 -31.91 -36.42 -3.09
CA ASP A 706 -31.13 -35.39 -2.40
C ASP A 706 -30.25 -34.60 -3.39
N VAL A 707 -29.71 -35.26 -4.42
CA VAL A 707 -28.97 -34.61 -5.52
C VAL A 707 -29.89 -33.66 -6.29
N ILE A 708 -31.11 -34.09 -6.64
CA ILE A 708 -32.11 -33.23 -7.31
C ILE A 708 -32.51 -32.06 -6.40
N VAL A 709 -32.65 -32.28 -5.09
CA VAL A 709 -32.92 -31.21 -4.12
C VAL A 709 -31.78 -30.19 -4.10
N MET A 710 -30.52 -30.63 -4.14
CA MET A 710 -29.36 -29.75 -4.21
C MET A 710 -29.36 -28.92 -5.49
N GLY A 711 -29.63 -29.53 -6.65
CA GLY A 711 -29.74 -28.82 -7.93
C GLY A 711 -30.85 -27.75 -7.90
N ASN A 712 -32.01 -28.07 -7.32
CA ASN A 712 -33.10 -27.12 -7.15
C ASN A 712 -32.75 -25.99 -6.15
N TRP A 713 -32.05 -26.31 -5.07
CA TRP A 713 -31.57 -25.32 -4.10
C TRP A 713 -30.58 -24.34 -4.74
N LEU A 714 -29.59 -24.85 -5.48
CA LEU A 714 -28.60 -24.04 -6.18
C LEU A 714 -29.24 -23.17 -7.26
N ASN A 715 -30.17 -23.74 -8.03
CA ASN A 715 -30.98 -23.00 -9.00
C ASN A 715 -31.77 -21.87 -8.31
N GLY A 716 -32.33 -22.12 -7.13
CA GLY A 716 -32.98 -21.10 -6.30
C GLY A 716 -32.04 -19.96 -5.89
N GLN A 717 -30.82 -20.27 -5.46
CA GLN A 717 -29.80 -19.27 -5.11
C GLN A 717 -29.42 -18.40 -6.32
N LEU A 718 -29.20 -19.02 -7.49
CA LEU A 718 -28.87 -18.31 -8.73
C LEU A 718 -29.98 -17.33 -9.16
N ASN A 719 -31.23 -17.79 -9.14
CA ASN A 719 -32.38 -16.95 -9.46
C ASN A 719 -32.53 -15.76 -8.49
N GLN A 720 -32.31 -15.97 -7.19
CA GLN A 720 -32.32 -14.89 -6.19
C GLN A 720 -31.24 -13.84 -6.46
N LEU A 721 -30.11 -14.23 -7.03
CA LEU A 721 -29.02 -13.33 -7.44
C LEU A 721 -29.26 -12.66 -8.81
N GLY A 722 -30.35 -13.00 -9.50
CA GLY A 722 -30.73 -12.40 -10.78
C GLY A 722 -30.09 -13.08 -11.99
N VAL A 723 -29.58 -14.30 -11.82
CA VAL A 723 -29.16 -15.15 -12.93
C VAL A 723 -30.41 -15.77 -13.54
N GLU A 724 -30.56 -15.68 -14.86
CA GLU A 724 -31.62 -16.40 -15.57
C GLU A 724 -31.17 -17.83 -15.81
N THR A 725 -31.94 -18.82 -15.34
CA THR A 725 -31.55 -20.23 -15.35
C THR A 725 -32.56 -21.12 -16.08
N LYS A 726 -32.05 -22.21 -16.67
CA LYS A 726 -32.82 -23.31 -17.24
C LYS A 726 -32.29 -24.63 -16.68
N LEU A 727 -33.18 -25.44 -16.13
CA LEU A 727 -32.89 -26.83 -15.76
C LEU A 727 -33.06 -27.70 -17.01
N VAL A 728 -32.00 -28.40 -17.40
CA VAL A 728 -31.98 -29.31 -18.55
C VAL A 728 -32.12 -30.74 -18.05
N ASP A 729 -33.10 -31.46 -18.60
CA ASP A 729 -33.29 -32.89 -18.36
C ASP A 729 -32.24 -33.68 -19.15
N LEU A 730 -31.41 -34.45 -18.43
CA LEU A 730 -30.33 -35.28 -18.99
C LEU A 730 -30.77 -36.72 -19.27
N GLY A 731 -32.03 -37.08 -18.97
CA GLY A 731 -32.58 -38.42 -19.20
C GLY A 731 -32.48 -39.34 -17.98
N THR A 732 -32.33 -40.64 -18.22
CA THR A 732 -32.39 -41.69 -17.17
C THR A 732 -31.12 -42.52 -17.12
N HIS A 733 -30.71 -42.94 -15.92
CA HIS A 733 -29.54 -43.77 -15.65
C HIS A 733 -29.98 -45.06 -14.94
N GLU A 734 -29.54 -46.20 -15.46
CA GLU A 734 -29.72 -47.53 -14.86
C GLU A 734 -28.67 -47.80 -13.78
N MET A 735 -29.07 -47.84 -12.52
CA MET A 735 -28.17 -48.04 -11.39
C MET A 735 -28.71 -49.12 -10.44
N GLN A 736 -27.89 -50.12 -10.12
CA GLN A 736 -28.26 -51.22 -9.20
C GLN A 736 -29.57 -51.95 -9.59
N GLY A 737 -29.88 -52.02 -10.89
CA GLY A 737 -31.12 -52.64 -11.40
C GLY A 737 -32.37 -51.76 -11.26
N GLN A 738 -32.20 -50.46 -11.01
CA GLN A 738 -33.27 -49.46 -10.98
C GLN A 738 -33.02 -48.37 -12.03
N THR A 739 -34.05 -48.03 -12.80
CA THR A 739 -34.06 -46.85 -13.67
C THR A 739 -34.29 -45.60 -12.83
N LEU A 740 -33.29 -44.72 -12.75
CA LEU A 740 -33.35 -43.47 -11.99
C LEU A 740 -33.25 -42.26 -12.92
N GLN A 741 -34.01 -41.21 -12.63
CA GLN A 741 -33.89 -39.93 -13.33
C GLN A 741 -32.51 -39.29 -13.04
N LEU A 742 -31.81 -38.82 -14.07
CA LEU A 742 -30.57 -38.07 -13.90
C LEU A 742 -30.84 -36.70 -13.26
N PRO A 743 -29.97 -36.21 -12.38
CA PRO A 743 -30.03 -34.84 -11.88
C PRO A 743 -29.95 -33.83 -13.04
N PRO A 744 -30.70 -32.72 -12.99
CA PRO A 744 -30.71 -31.76 -14.08
C PRO A 744 -29.41 -30.96 -14.15
N ALA A 745 -28.93 -30.68 -15.36
CA ALA A 745 -27.90 -29.65 -15.55
C ALA A 745 -28.53 -28.26 -15.43
N ILE A 746 -27.92 -27.38 -14.65
CA ILE A 746 -28.32 -25.98 -14.50
C ILE A 746 -27.53 -25.16 -15.50
N ILE A 747 -28.20 -24.64 -16.53
CA ILE A 747 -27.60 -23.68 -17.46
C ILE A 747 -28.12 -22.29 -17.14
N GLY A 748 -27.21 -21.31 -17.02
CA GLY A 748 -27.59 -19.95 -16.63
C GLY A 748 -26.92 -18.86 -17.44
N ARG A 749 -27.53 -17.66 -17.45
CA ARG A 749 -26.96 -16.44 -18.03
C ARG A 749 -27.15 -15.24 -17.14
N LEU A 750 -26.11 -14.40 -17.06
CA LEU A 750 -26.12 -13.12 -16.37
C LEU A 750 -25.43 -12.08 -17.27
N GLY A 751 -26.19 -11.08 -17.72
CA GLY A 751 -25.71 -10.06 -18.66
C GLY A 751 -25.68 -10.53 -20.12
N SER A 752 -25.91 -9.57 -21.01
CA SER A 752 -25.93 -9.74 -22.47
C SER A 752 -25.37 -8.51 -23.19
N ASP A 753 -24.41 -7.83 -22.56
CA ASP A 753 -23.80 -6.61 -23.10
C ASP A 753 -22.79 -6.99 -24.18
N PRO A 754 -23.01 -6.63 -25.47
CA PRO A 754 -22.10 -7.01 -26.55
C PRO A 754 -20.72 -6.34 -26.45
N ALA A 755 -20.57 -5.31 -25.60
CA ALA A 755 -19.27 -4.67 -25.34
C ALA A 755 -18.41 -5.42 -24.32
N LYS A 756 -18.95 -6.43 -23.62
CA LYS A 756 -18.26 -7.20 -22.60
C LYS A 756 -17.93 -8.61 -23.09
N LYS A 757 -16.78 -9.13 -22.67
CA LYS A 757 -16.47 -10.56 -22.82
C LYS A 757 -17.48 -11.42 -22.05
N THR A 758 -17.62 -12.68 -22.45
CA THR A 758 -18.46 -13.67 -21.79
C THR A 758 -17.64 -14.81 -21.23
N VAL A 759 -17.73 -15.04 -19.92
CA VAL A 759 -17.05 -16.13 -19.21
C VAL A 759 -18.06 -17.23 -18.89
N LEU A 760 -17.80 -18.47 -19.31
CA LEU A 760 -18.55 -19.64 -18.88
C LEU A 760 -17.90 -20.23 -17.63
N VAL A 761 -18.70 -20.44 -16.59
CA VAL A 761 -18.30 -21.08 -15.35
C VAL A 761 -18.93 -22.47 -15.28
N TYR A 762 -18.12 -23.47 -14.97
CA TYR A 762 -18.56 -24.83 -14.67
C TYR A 762 -18.15 -25.26 -13.25
N GLY A 763 -18.93 -26.17 -12.69
CA GLY A 763 -18.72 -26.86 -11.40
C GLY A 763 -19.81 -27.92 -11.20
N HIS A 764 -19.69 -28.74 -10.16
CA HIS A 764 -20.69 -29.79 -9.85
C HIS A 764 -21.23 -29.72 -8.41
N TYR A 765 -22.49 -30.12 -8.22
CA TYR A 765 -23.18 -30.02 -6.93
C TYR A 765 -23.43 -31.37 -6.26
N ASP A 766 -23.09 -32.48 -6.92
CA ASP A 766 -22.99 -33.80 -6.30
C ASP A 766 -21.64 -34.00 -5.59
N VAL A 767 -21.56 -34.99 -4.71
CA VAL A 767 -20.40 -35.25 -3.86
C VAL A 767 -20.15 -36.75 -3.67
N GLN A 768 -18.90 -37.15 -3.40
CA GLN A 768 -18.59 -38.53 -2.97
C GLN A 768 -19.34 -38.97 -1.69
N PRO A 769 -19.57 -40.29 -1.49
CA PRO A 769 -20.14 -40.80 -0.25
C PRO A 769 -19.22 -40.54 0.94
N ALA A 770 -19.81 -40.42 2.12
CA ALA A 770 -19.08 -40.29 3.37
C ALA A 770 -19.94 -40.78 4.54
N LEU A 771 -19.38 -41.64 5.38
CA LEU A 771 -19.97 -42.07 6.65
C LEU A 771 -19.02 -41.77 7.79
N LYS A 772 -19.58 -41.48 8.97
CA LYS A 772 -18.75 -41.29 10.17
C LYS A 772 -17.88 -42.52 10.49
N SER A 773 -18.38 -43.72 10.17
CA SER A 773 -17.66 -44.99 10.33
C SER A 773 -16.41 -45.12 9.46
N ASP A 774 -16.26 -44.31 8.41
CA ASP A 774 -15.11 -44.38 7.50
C ASP A 774 -13.83 -43.82 8.12
N GLY A 775 -13.94 -43.15 9.29
CA GLY A 775 -12.82 -42.53 10.00
C GLY A 775 -12.95 -41.01 10.15
N TRP A 776 -14.14 -40.45 9.95
CA TRP A 776 -14.38 -39.02 10.17
C TRP A 776 -14.41 -38.67 11.66
N ASN A 777 -13.75 -37.56 12.02
CA ASN A 777 -13.77 -37.01 13.37
C ASN A 777 -15.12 -36.34 13.67
N THR A 778 -15.74 -35.74 12.65
CA THR A 778 -17.02 -35.03 12.70
C THR A 778 -18.09 -35.77 11.88
N ASP A 779 -19.34 -35.31 11.93
CA ASP A 779 -20.34 -35.78 10.97
C ASP A 779 -20.01 -35.19 9.59
N PRO A 780 -19.83 -36.00 8.53
CA PRO A 780 -19.41 -35.51 7.22
C PRO A 780 -20.38 -34.51 6.58
N PHE A 781 -21.67 -34.55 6.91
CA PHE A 781 -22.68 -33.65 6.34
C PHE A 781 -23.13 -32.57 7.33
N THR A 782 -22.34 -32.31 8.36
CA THR A 782 -22.48 -31.12 9.20
C THR A 782 -21.17 -30.34 9.09
N LEU A 783 -21.19 -29.18 8.44
CA LEU A 783 -20.00 -28.36 8.30
C LEU A 783 -19.53 -27.90 9.70
N VAL A 784 -18.33 -28.30 10.08
CA VAL A 784 -17.69 -27.90 11.35
C VAL A 784 -16.60 -26.88 11.05
N VAL A 785 -16.67 -25.73 11.72
CA VAL A 785 -15.59 -24.73 11.70
C VAL A 785 -14.64 -25.04 12.85
N ASP A 786 -13.39 -25.35 12.52
CA ASP A 786 -12.31 -25.40 13.50
C ASP A 786 -11.78 -23.98 13.73
N GLU A 787 -12.10 -23.39 14.88
CA GLU A 787 -11.73 -22.01 15.22
C GLU A 787 -10.21 -21.80 15.37
N ASP A 788 -9.46 -22.83 15.77
CA ASP A 788 -8.02 -22.72 15.99
C ASP A 788 -7.24 -22.73 14.67
N SER A 789 -7.66 -23.56 13.73
CA SER A 789 -6.99 -23.72 12.42
C SER A 789 -7.67 -22.94 11.28
N GLY A 790 -8.93 -22.53 11.45
CA GLY A 790 -9.75 -21.92 10.41
C GLY A 790 -10.26 -22.91 9.35
N ARG A 791 -10.23 -24.21 9.62
CA ARG A 791 -10.64 -25.25 8.66
C ARG A 791 -12.16 -25.43 8.65
N LEU A 792 -12.76 -25.48 7.46
CA LEU A 792 -14.18 -25.75 7.26
C LEU A 792 -14.34 -27.23 6.86
N ILE A 793 -14.63 -28.10 7.82
CA ILE A 793 -14.60 -29.56 7.66
C ILE A 793 -16.00 -30.07 7.30
N GLY A 794 -16.11 -30.75 6.16
CA GLY A 794 -17.36 -31.35 5.67
C GLY A 794 -17.22 -31.90 4.25
N ARG A 795 -18.00 -32.94 3.93
CA ARG A 795 -18.03 -33.54 2.59
C ARG A 795 -18.59 -32.55 1.58
N GLY A 796 -17.85 -32.33 0.51
CA GLY A 796 -18.12 -31.37 -0.55
C GLY A 796 -17.81 -29.92 -0.17
N SER A 797 -17.07 -29.70 0.91
CA SER A 797 -16.60 -28.37 1.28
C SER A 797 -15.62 -27.80 0.25
N THR A 798 -14.71 -28.62 -0.27
CA THR A 798 -13.79 -28.22 -1.35
C THR A 798 -14.17 -28.77 -2.72
N ASP A 799 -14.99 -29.83 -2.78
CA ASP A 799 -15.24 -30.65 -3.97
C ASP A 799 -16.75 -30.93 -4.15
N ASP A 800 -17.54 -30.06 -4.78
CA ASP A 800 -17.17 -28.75 -5.37
C ASP A 800 -18.12 -27.62 -4.89
N LYS A 801 -18.80 -27.82 -3.75
CA LYS A 801 -19.79 -26.83 -3.27
C LYS A 801 -19.13 -25.53 -2.83
N GLY A 802 -17.96 -25.57 -2.20
CA GLY A 802 -17.20 -24.38 -1.81
C GLY A 802 -16.90 -23.48 -3.01
N PRO A 803 -16.20 -23.97 -4.04
CA PRO A 803 -15.89 -23.16 -5.21
C PRO A 803 -17.11 -22.66 -5.99
N ILE A 804 -18.16 -23.48 -6.18
CA ILE A 804 -19.45 -23.00 -6.74
C ILE A 804 -19.98 -21.81 -5.94
N LEU A 805 -20.04 -21.94 -4.61
CA LEU A 805 -20.54 -20.86 -3.76
C LEU A 805 -19.63 -19.64 -3.78
N GLY A 806 -18.33 -19.80 -4.03
CA GLY A 806 -17.41 -18.70 -4.29
C GLY A 806 -17.88 -17.82 -5.45
N TRP A 807 -18.35 -18.41 -6.56
CA TRP A 807 -18.93 -17.67 -7.67
C TRP A 807 -20.22 -16.94 -7.29
N LEU A 808 -21.09 -17.58 -6.49
CA LEU A 808 -22.31 -16.94 -6.01
C LEU A 808 -22.01 -15.74 -5.11
N ASN A 809 -20.98 -15.83 -4.25
CA ASN A 809 -20.53 -14.74 -3.40
C ASN A 809 -20.05 -13.54 -4.23
N VAL A 810 -19.39 -13.78 -5.38
CA VAL A 810 -18.98 -12.73 -6.31
C VAL A 810 -20.19 -11.98 -6.88
N ILE A 811 -21.20 -12.71 -7.34
CA ILE A 811 -22.42 -12.13 -7.93
C ILE A 811 -23.20 -11.34 -6.87
N GLU A 812 -23.34 -11.92 -5.67
CA GLU A 812 -24.00 -11.24 -4.54
C GLU A 812 -23.32 -9.92 -4.19
N ALA A 813 -21.98 -9.92 -4.09
CA ALA A 813 -21.23 -8.71 -3.77
C ALA A 813 -21.47 -7.60 -4.79
N HIS A 814 -21.45 -7.92 -6.09
CA HIS A 814 -21.73 -6.95 -7.15
C HIS A 814 -23.16 -6.42 -7.09
N LYS A 815 -24.13 -7.32 -6.91
CA LYS A 815 -25.55 -6.97 -6.79
C LYS A 815 -25.82 -6.06 -5.59
N ASN A 816 -25.32 -6.41 -4.41
CA ASN A 816 -25.60 -5.67 -3.17
C ASN A 816 -24.84 -4.35 -3.08
N LEU A 817 -23.65 -4.26 -3.69
CA LEU A 817 -22.91 -3.00 -3.81
C LEU A 817 -23.42 -2.08 -4.93
N GLY A 818 -24.31 -2.58 -5.80
CA GLY A 818 -24.77 -1.85 -6.99
C GLY A 818 -23.66 -1.64 -8.03
N ILE A 819 -22.67 -2.54 -8.07
CA ILE A 819 -21.55 -2.51 -9.02
C ILE A 819 -21.91 -3.39 -10.22
N ALA A 820 -21.77 -2.85 -11.43
CA ALA A 820 -22.01 -3.64 -12.64
C ALA A 820 -20.99 -4.78 -12.77
N MET A 821 -21.46 -5.96 -13.19
CA MET A 821 -20.56 -7.09 -13.49
C MET A 821 -19.55 -6.70 -14.60
N PRO A 822 -18.24 -6.99 -14.44
CA PRO A 822 -17.22 -6.62 -15.42
C PRO A 822 -17.36 -7.35 -16.76
N VAL A 823 -17.92 -8.55 -16.73
CA VAL A 823 -18.13 -9.44 -17.88
C VAL A 823 -19.58 -9.94 -17.93
N ASN A 824 -20.00 -10.48 -19.07
CA ASN A 824 -21.15 -11.37 -19.12
C ASN A 824 -20.75 -12.73 -18.55
N MET A 825 -21.69 -13.43 -17.91
CA MET A 825 -21.44 -14.77 -17.38
C MET A 825 -22.43 -15.77 -17.96
N ARG A 826 -21.93 -16.99 -18.17
CA ARG A 826 -22.71 -18.21 -18.41
C ARG A 826 -22.36 -19.22 -17.33
N PHE A 827 -23.32 -20.08 -17.00
CA PHE A 827 -23.16 -21.11 -15.98
C PHE A 827 -23.55 -22.46 -16.55
N CYS A 828 -22.82 -23.50 -16.19
CA CYS A 828 -23.16 -24.90 -16.44
C CYS A 828 -22.81 -25.70 -15.18
N PHE A 829 -23.81 -26.01 -14.34
CA PHE A 829 -23.61 -26.81 -13.13
C PHE A 829 -24.31 -28.16 -13.24
N GLU A 830 -23.62 -29.25 -12.94
CA GLU A 830 -24.16 -30.60 -13.02
C GLU A 830 -24.21 -31.32 -11.66
N GLY A 831 -24.81 -32.52 -11.63
CA GLY A 831 -24.93 -33.33 -10.43
C GLY A 831 -24.50 -34.78 -10.61
N MET A 832 -23.60 -35.05 -11.56
CA MET A 832 -23.13 -36.41 -11.87
C MET A 832 -21.61 -36.50 -12.08
N GLU A 833 -20.83 -35.48 -11.73
CA GLU A 833 -19.37 -35.46 -12.00
C GLU A 833 -18.69 -36.66 -11.34
N GLU A 834 -19.03 -36.89 -10.06
CA GLU A 834 -18.49 -37.97 -9.22
C GLU A 834 -18.96 -39.36 -9.66
N SER A 835 -19.88 -39.40 -10.62
CA SER A 835 -20.46 -40.60 -11.23
C SER A 835 -20.29 -40.62 -12.76
N GLY A 836 -19.36 -39.83 -13.32
CA GLY A 836 -18.94 -39.89 -14.72
C GLY A 836 -19.63 -38.92 -15.69
N SER A 837 -20.31 -37.88 -15.18
CA SER A 837 -20.94 -36.79 -15.97
C SER A 837 -21.90 -37.25 -17.07
N GLU A 838 -22.66 -38.33 -16.82
CA GLU A 838 -23.54 -38.95 -17.81
C GLU A 838 -24.60 -37.97 -18.36
N GLY A 839 -24.66 -37.85 -19.69
CA GLY A 839 -25.61 -36.98 -20.41
C GLY A 839 -25.16 -35.52 -20.58
N LEU A 840 -24.08 -35.09 -19.90
CA LEU A 840 -23.62 -33.70 -19.98
C LEU A 840 -22.95 -33.36 -21.32
N ASP A 841 -22.17 -34.28 -21.87
CA ASP A 841 -21.46 -34.06 -23.14
C ASP A 841 -22.44 -33.83 -24.29
N GLU A 842 -23.50 -34.64 -24.38
CA GLU A 842 -24.57 -34.46 -25.36
C GLU A 842 -25.28 -33.12 -25.15
N CYS A 843 -25.59 -32.77 -23.90
CA CYS A 843 -26.22 -31.49 -23.56
C CYS A 843 -25.38 -30.29 -24.03
N ILE A 844 -24.06 -30.31 -23.80
CA ILE A 844 -23.16 -29.24 -24.23
C ILE A 844 -23.12 -29.14 -25.75
N GLN A 845 -22.93 -30.26 -26.44
CA GLN A 845 -22.89 -30.29 -27.90
C GLN A 845 -24.21 -29.82 -28.53
N GLU A 846 -25.36 -30.18 -27.96
CA GLU A 846 -26.67 -29.73 -28.42
C GLU A 846 -26.90 -28.24 -28.19
N GLU A 847 -26.51 -27.69 -27.03
CA GLU A 847 -26.64 -26.26 -26.76
C GLU A 847 -25.70 -25.41 -27.62
N VAL A 848 -24.50 -25.90 -27.92
CA VAL A 848 -23.58 -25.24 -28.88
C VAL A 848 -24.15 -25.26 -30.31
N LYS A 849 -24.74 -26.38 -30.74
CA LYS A 849 -25.35 -26.51 -32.08
C LYS A 849 -26.48 -25.49 -32.33
N LYS A 850 -27.14 -24.99 -31.29
CA LYS A 850 -28.19 -23.96 -31.38
C LYS A 850 -27.65 -22.56 -31.74
N GLY A 851 -26.33 -22.37 -31.71
CA GLY A 851 -25.69 -21.10 -32.07
C GLY A 851 -26.22 -19.94 -31.24
N LYS A 852 -26.73 -18.89 -31.88
CA LYS A 852 -27.27 -17.69 -31.22
C LYS A 852 -28.50 -17.92 -30.35
N GLU A 853 -29.22 -19.02 -30.56
CA GLU A 853 -30.36 -19.42 -29.73
C GLU A 853 -29.93 -20.31 -28.55
N GLY A 854 -28.66 -20.74 -28.55
CA GLY A 854 -28.07 -21.58 -27.50
C GLY A 854 -27.70 -20.78 -26.27
N TRP A 855 -27.69 -21.45 -25.12
CA TRP A 855 -27.35 -20.80 -23.84
C TRP A 855 -25.87 -20.46 -23.70
N PHE A 856 -25.00 -21.10 -24.48
CA PHE A 856 -23.55 -20.83 -24.51
C PHE A 856 -23.14 -19.83 -25.60
N ASP A 857 -24.09 -19.09 -26.19
CA ASP A 857 -23.78 -18.06 -27.18
C ASP A 857 -22.85 -16.98 -26.61
N GLY A 858 -21.87 -16.61 -27.43
CA GLY A 858 -20.92 -15.53 -27.18
C GLY A 858 -19.85 -15.81 -26.13
N VAL A 859 -19.68 -17.05 -25.66
CA VAL A 859 -18.62 -17.44 -24.70
C VAL A 859 -17.23 -17.23 -25.32
N ASP A 860 -16.38 -16.47 -24.61
CA ASP A 860 -14.99 -16.17 -25.03
C ASP A 860 -13.96 -17.08 -24.35
N CYS A 861 -14.27 -17.57 -23.14
CA CYS A 861 -13.43 -18.47 -22.37
C CYS A 861 -14.24 -19.23 -21.31
N VAL A 862 -13.67 -20.33 -20.81
CA VAL A 862 -14.22 -21.13 -19.71
C VAL A 862 -13.30 -21.06 -18.50
N CYS A 863 -13.89 -20.92 -17.31
CA CYS A 863 -13.19 -21.00 -16.03
C CYS A 863 -13.85 -22.08 -15.16
N ILE A 864 -13.04 -23.01 -14.66
CA ILE A 864 -13.44 -24.08 -13.76
C ILE A 864 -12.65 -23.91 -12.47
N SER A 865 -13.31 -24.02 -11.32
CA SER A 865 -12.64 -23.96 -10.01
C SER A 865 -13.06 -25.21 -9.27
N ASP A 866 -12.33 -26.30 -9.49
CA ASP A 866 -12.71 -27.65 -9.04
C ASP A 866 -11.44 -28.50 -8.82
N ASN A 867 -10.41 -27.83 -8.30
CA ASN A 867 -9.10 -28.41 -8.15
C ASN A 867 -8.27 -27.68 -7.09
N TYR A 868 -7.06 -28.18 -6.87
CA TYR A 868 -6.27 -27.89 -5.69
C TYR A 868 -4.92 -27.27 -6.05
N TRP A 869 -4.35 -26.53 -5.09
CA TRP A 869 -2.93 -26.19 -5.14
C TRP A 869 -2.08 -27.45 -4.97
N GLN A 870 -0.85 -27.43 -5.48
CA GLN A 870 0.05 -28.59 -5.33
C GLN A 870 0.57 -28.74 -3.91
N ASN A 871 0.73 -27.63 -3.18
CA ASN A 871 1.10 -27.61 -1.77
C ASN A 871 0.11 -26.73 -0.96
N THR A 872 0.43 -26.42 0.30
CA THR A 872 -0.43 -25.61 1.18
C THR A 872 -0.09 -24.11 1.21
N ARG A 873 0.94 -23.67 0.47
CA ARG A 873 1.54 -22.33 0.59
C ARG A 873 1.54 -21.50 -0.71
N THR A 874 1.45 -22.13 -1.88
CA THR A 874 1.67 -21.50 -3.18
C THR A 874 0.47 -21.76 -4.09
N PRO A 875 -0.23 -20.69 -4.53
CA PRO A 875 -1.33 -20.81 -5.48
C PRO A 875 -0.89 -21.40 -6.82
N ALA A 876 -1.83 -22.00 -7.53
CA ALA A 876 -1.58 -22.61 -8.82
C ALA A 876 -2.56 -22.14 -9.89
N LEU A 877 -2.17 -22.26 -11.15
CA LEU A 877 -3.03 -22.22 -12.33
C LEU A 877 -2.91 -23.55 -13.05
N THR A 878 -4.01 -24.28 -13.14
CA THR A 878 -3.98 -25.61 -13.74
C THR A 878 -4.30 -25.52 -15.23
N TYR A 879 -3.39 -26.04 -16.05
CA TYR A 879 -3.49 -26.02 -17.50
C TYR A 879 -3.59 -27.41 -18.11
N GLY A 880 -3.61 -28.47 -17.31
CA GLY A 880 -3.85 -29.81 -17.82
C GLY A 880 -4.35 -30.77 -16.76
N LEU A 881 -5.10 -31.77 -17.20
CA LEU A 881 -5.66 -32.85 -16.40
C LEU A 881 -5.36 -34.18 -17.07
N ARG A 882 -5.25 -35.23 -16.26
CA ARG A 882 -5.20 -36.58 -16.77
C ARG A 882 -6.57 -37.02 -17.24
N GLY A 883 -6.60 -37.92 -18.20
CA GLY A 883 -7.79 -38.72 -18.48
C GLY A 883 -7.92 -39.86 -17.47
N ILE A 884 -8.95 -40.67 -17.64
CA ILE A 884 -9.17 -41.88 -16.84
C ILE A 884 -9.78 -42.97 -17.73
N ALA A 885 -9.38 -44.22 -17.51
CA ALA A 885 -10.08 -45.40 -18.01
C ALA A 885 -10.30 -46.36 -16.84
N TYR A 886 -11.55 -46.64 -16.52
CA TYR A 886 -11.95 -47.45 -15.37
C TYR A 886 -12.41 -48.85 -15.81
N PHE A 887 -11.87 -49.89 -15.17
CA PHE A 887 -12.09 -51.29 -15.54
C PHE A 887 -12.56 -52.15 -14.35
N SER A 888 -13.27 -53.22 -14.67
CA SER A 888 -13.69 -54.28 -13.75
C SER A 888 -13.28 -55.65 -14.30
N ILE A 889 -12.48 -56.40 -13.55
CA ILE A 889 -12.08 -57.78 -13.87
C ILE A 889 -13.04 -58.73 -13.15
N ASN A 890 -14.03 -59.24 -13.88
CA ASN A 890 -15.06 -60.12 -13.34
C ASN A 890 -14.64 -61.59 -13.51
N VAL A 891 -14.36 -62.29 -12.41
CA VAL A 891 -14.05 -63.73 -12.40
C VAL A 891 -15.18 -64.50 -11.74
N SER A 892 -15.69 -65.54 -12.41
CA SER A 892 -16.79 -66.39 -11.91
C SER A 892 -16.45 -67.87 -12.05
N GLY A 893 -16.90 -68.67 -11.09
CA GLY A 893 -16.62 -70.12 -11.05
C GLY A 893 -17.84 -70.92 -10.63
N PRO A 894 -18.04 -71.19 -9.32
CA PRO A 894 -19.18 -71.95 -8.84
C PRO A 894 -20.48 -71.16 -8.98
N GLY A 895 -21.63 -71.87 -9.00
CA GLY A 895 -22.95 -71.22 -9.15
C GLY A 895 -23.43 -70.47 -7.91
N GLN A 896 -22.78 -70.65 -6.76
CA GLN A 896 -23.08 -70.00 -5.48
C GLN A 896 -21.83 -70.01 -4.59
N ASP A 897 -21.84 -69.18 -3.54
CA ASP A 897 -20.75 -69.13 -2.58
C ASP A 897 -20.57 -70.49 -1.87
N LEU A 898 -19.32 -70.88 -1.63
CA LEU A 898 -18.98 -72.18 -1.05
C LEU A 898 -18.36 -72.04 0.33
N HIS A 899 -18.61 -73.01 1.22
CA HIS A 899 -17.94 -73.08 2.51
C HIS A 899 -16.45 -73.44 2.32
N SER A 900 -15.53 -72.55 2.71
CA SER A 900 -14.11 -72.69 2.34
C SER A 900 -13.43 -73.93 2.95
N GLY A 901 -13.84 -74.38 4.13
CA GLY A 901 -13.31 -75.62 4.72
C GLY A 901 -13.76 -76.91 4.03
N LEU A 902 -14.93 -76.91 3.37
CA LEU A 902 -15.47 -78.09 2.68
C LEU A 902 -14.91 -78.21 1.27
N PHE A 903 -14.74 -77.08 0.59
CA PHE A 903 -14.36 -77.03 -0.82
C PHE A 903 -12.90 -76.57 -1.05
N GLY A 904 -12.18 -76.16 0.00
CA GLY A 904 -10.77 -75.76 -0.12
C GLY A 904 -9.92 -76.88 -0.73
N ARG A 905 -9.08 -76.53 -1.71
CA ARG A 905 -8.27 -77.44 -2.55
C ARG A 905 -9.04 -78.34 -3.53
N THR A 906 -10.37 -78.22 -3.63
CA THR A 906 -11.18 -79.06 -4.54
C THR A 906 -11.72 -78.31 -5.76
N VAL A 907 -11.79 -76.98 -5.70
CA VAL A 907 -12.30 -76.10 -6.76
C VAL A 907 -11.27 -75.05 -7.14
N HIS A 908 -11.37 -74.50 -8.35
CA HIS A 908 -10.63 -73.30 -8.72
C HIS A 908 -11.36 -72.09 -8.13
N GLU A 909 -10.70 -71.38 -7.24
CA GLU A 909 -11.33 -70.28 -6.49
C GLU A 909 -11.24 -68.97 -7.29
N PRO A 910 -12.38 -68.29 -7.59
CA PRO A 910 -12.37 -67.02 -8.33
C PRO A 910 -11.46 -65.95 -7.71
N MET A 911 -11.41 -65.88 -6.38
CA MET A 911 -10.51 -64.99 -5.64
C MET A 911 -9.03 -65.25 -5.92
N THR A 912 -8.62 -66.52 -6.04
CA THR A 912 -7.20 -66.85 -6.31
C THR A 912 -6.78 -66.34 -7.68
N ASP A 913 -7.64 -66.52 -8.69
CA ASP A 913 -7.36 -66.05 -10.04
C ASP A 913 -7.37 -64.52 -10.12
N LEU A 914 -8.34 -63.87 -9.47
CA LEU A 914 -8.43 -62.40 -9.47
C LEU A 914 -7.21 -61.76 -8.82
N ILE A 915 -6.77 -62.24 -7.65
CA ILE A 915 -5.59 -61.70 -6.96
C ILE A 915 -4.33 -61.85 -7.82
N LYS A 916 -4.18 -62.99 -8.50
CA LYS A 916 -3.06 -63.19 -9.43
C LYS A 916 -3.10 -62.21 -10.59
N LEU A 917 -4.27 -61.98 -11.21
CA LEU A 917 -4.40 -60.99 -12.29
C LEU A 917 -4.09 -59.57 -11.80
N MET A 918 -4.68 -59.15 -10.69
CA MET A 918 -4.47 -57.79 -10.15
C MET A 918 -3.00 -57.56 -9.78
N SER A 919 -2.28 -58.58 -9.30
CA SER A 919 -0.83 -58.50 -9.01
C SER A 919 0.07 -58.29 -10.24
N LYS A 920 -0.48 -58.45 -11.45
CA LYS A 920 0.24 -58.29 -12.73
C LYS A 920 -0.02 -56.95 -13.40
N LEU A 921 -0.81 -56.06 -12.80
CA LEU A 921 -1.17 -54.78 -13.42
C LEU A 921 -0.13 -53.68 -13.18
N VAL A 922 0.38 -53.58 -11.96
CA VAL A 922 1.32 -52.53 -11.52
C VAL A 922 2.29 -53.11 -10.49
N ASP A 923 3.54 -52.66 -10.49
CA ASP A 923 4.54 -53.05 -9.49
C ASP A 923 4.54 -52.11 -8.25
N HIS A 924 5.40 -52.40 -7.28
CA HIS A 924 5.51 -51.61 -6.04
C HIS A 924 6.15 -50.23 -6.22
N ASN A 925 6.81 -49.98 -7.36
CA ASN A 925 7.38 -48.68 -7.72
C ASN A 925 6.41 -47.85 -8.56
N GLY A 926 5.21 -48.36 -8.85
CA GLY A 926 4.19 -47.70 -9.64
C GLY A 926 4.33 -47.90 -11.16
N ASN A 927 5.24 -48.77 -11.63
CA ASN A 927 5.37 -49.04 -13.07
C ASN A 927 4.21 -49.90 -13.57
N ILE A 928 3.61 -49.51 -14.68
CA ILE A 928 2.50 -50.24 -15.29
C ILE A 928 3.06 -51.41 -16.09
N LEU A 929 2.61 -52.63 -15.78
CA LEU A 929 3.16 -53.86 -16.35
C LEU A 929 2.45 -54.29 -17.65
N ILE A 930 1.46 -53.52 -18.10
CA ILE A 930 0.70 -53.76 -19.32
C ILE A 930 1.53 -53.23 -20.51
N PRO A 931 1.97 -54.09 -21.44
CA PRO A 931 2.83 -53.68 -22.55
C PRO A 931 2.15 -52.65 -23.47
N GLY A 932 2.89 -51.62 -23.86
CA GLY A 932 2.43 -50.60 -24.80
C GLY A 932 1.82 -49.36 -24.15
N ILE A 933 1.66 -49.32 -22.82
CA ILE A 933 1.10 -48.14 -22.13
C ILE A 933 2.15 -47.04 -21.99
N ASP A 934 3.29 -47.33 -21.36
CA ASP A 934 4.33 -46.35 -21.08
C ASP A 934 5.09 -45.94 -22.35
N GLU A 935 5.21 -46.84 -23.34
CA GLU A 935 5.92 -46.57 -24.59
C GLU A 935 5.24 -45.54 -25.49
N MET A 936 3.97 -45.19 -25.25
CA MET A 936 3.23 -44.16 -26.00
C MET A 936 3.62 -42.74 -25.62
N ILE A 937 4.37 -42.57 -24.54
CA ILE A 937 4.56 -41.29 -23.89
C ILE A 937 5.89 -40.69 -24.34
N PRO A 938 5.88 -39.51 -25.01
CA PRO A 938 7.12 -38.87 -25.40
C PRO A 938 7.90 -38.38 -24.17
N PRO A 939 9.24 -38.36 -24.21
CA PRO A 939 10.03 -37.75 -23.14
C PRO A 939 9.72 -36.25 -23.02
N PRO A 940 9.85 -35.66 -21.80
CA PRO A 940 9.65 -34.22 -21.62
C PRO A 940 10.69 -33.42 -22.41
N ASP A 941 10.28 -32.30 -22.98
CA ASP A 941 11.21 -31.35 -23.58
C ASP A 941 11.93 -30.49 -22.50
N GLU A 942 12.94 -29.72 -22.91
CA GLU A 942 13.72 -28.89 -21.99
C GLU A 942 12.89 -27.78 -21.31
N GLU A 943 11.87 -27.25 -21.99
CA GLU A 943 11.01 -26.20 -21.43
C GLU A 943 10.07 -26.78 -20.36
N GLU A 944 9.47 -27.95 -20.62
CA GLU A 944 8.63 -28.69 -19.69
C GLU A 944 9.43 -29.13 -18.45
N LEU A 945 10.64 -29.66 -18.65
CA LEU A 945 11.50 -30.09 -17.54
C LEU A 945 11.86 -28.93 -16.61
N LYS A 946 12.11 -27.75 -17.18
CA LYS A 946 12.43 -26.54 -16.40
C LYS A 946 11.27 -26.10 -15.52
N LEU A 947 10.02 -26.28 -15.96
CA LEU A 947 8.83 -25.98 -15.16
C LEU A 947 8.81 -26.79 -13.86
N TYR A 948 9.05 -28.10 -13.94
CA TYR A 948 9.07 -28.99 -12.76
C TYR A 948 10.24 -28.67 -11.82
N GLN A 949 11.39 -28.27 -12.36
CA GLN A 949 12.58 -27.93 -11.55
C GLN A 949 12.38 -26.66 -10.70
N VAL A 950 11.74 -25.64 -11.25
CA VAL A 950 11.55 -24.34 -10.57
C VAL A 950 10.30 -24.29 -9.68
N MET A 951 9.35 -25.20 -9.86
CA MET A 951 8.11 -25.26 -9.09
C MET A 951 8.38 -25.37 -7.58
N ASP A 952 7.60 -24.64 -6.79
CA ASP A 952 7.68 -24.66 -5.33
C ASP A 952 7.05 -25.96 -4.81
N TYR A 953 7.84 -27.02 -4.78
CA TYR A 953 7.41 -28.34 -4.33
C TYR A 953 8.59 -29.09 -3.71
N THR A 954 8.29 -29.89 -2.69
CA THR A 954 9.24 -30.79 -2.03
C THR A 954 8.59 -32.17 -1.87
N THR A 955 9.40 -33.20 -1.71
CA THR A 955 8.87 -34.54 -1.38
C THR A 955 8.11 -34.52 -0.06
N ASP A 956 8.56 -33.73 0.93
CA ASP A 956 7.84 -33.53 2.19
C ASP A 956 6.40 -33.03 1.99
N ASP A 957 6.12 -32.26 0.94
CA ASP A 957 4.75 -31.78 0.65
C ASP A 957 3.80 -32.95 0.35
N ILE A 958 4.27 -33.98 -0.36
CA ILE A 958 3.46 -35.18 -0.63
C ILE A 958 3.27 -36.01 0.64
N GLU A 959 4.32 -36.10 1.46
CA GLU A 959 4.31 -36.86 2.70
C GLU A 959 3.31 -36.26 3.69
N GLN A 960 3.30 -34.93 3.82
CA GLN A 960 2.35 -34.24 4.68
C GLN A 960 0.91 -34.35 4.16
N ALA A 961 0.70 -34.19 2.84
CA ALA A 961 -0.62 -34.38 2.23
C ALA A 961 -1.15 -35.81 2.41
N ALA A 962 -0.26 -36.81 2.42
CA ALA A 962 -0.58 -38.22 2.69
C ALA A 962 -0.72 -38.56 4.20
N GLY A 963 -0.57 -37.59 5.09
CA GLY A 963 -0.78 -37.75 6.54
C GLY A 963 0.48 -37.93 7.40
N GLY A 964 1.69 -37.75 6.83
CA GLY A 964 2.94 -37.42 7.54
C GLY A 964 3.53 -38.47 8.48
N LYS A 965 3.01 -39.71 8.52
CA LYS A 965 3.41 -40.75 9.48
C LYS A 965 4.54 -41.66 9.01
N ALA A 966 4.75 -41.77 7.71
CA ALA A 966 5.79 -42.60 7.09
C ALA A 966 6.18 -41.97 5.75
N SER A 967 7.42 -42.20 5.29
CA SER A 967 7.82 -41.79 3.95
C SER A 967 7.23 -42.77 2.93
N VAL A 968 6.36 -42.25 2.06
CA VAL A 968 5.61 -42.99 1.03
C VAL A 968 5.85 -42.45 -0.39
N ALA A 969 6.66 -41.40 -0.56
CA ALA A 969 7.03 -40.90 -1.89
C ALA A 969 7.80 -41.96 -2.69
N LEU A 970 7.47 -42.12 -3.98
CA LEU A 970 8.11 -43.10 -4.88
C LEU A 970 9.56 -42.72 -5.28
N SER A 971 9.98 -41.48 -5.05
CA SER A 971 11.31 -40.96 -5.34
C SER A 971 11.65 -39.80 -4.41
N GLU A 972 12.94 -39.65 -4.10
CA GLU A 972 13.47 -38.47 -3.38
C GLU A 972 13.62 -37.26 -4.31
N ASP A 973 13.60 -37.46 -5.64
CA ASP A 973 13.65 -36.36 -6.60
C ASP A 973 12.24 -35.81 -6.85
N LYS A 974 12.01 -34.56 -6.40
CA LYS A 974 10.76 -33.84 -6.61
C LYS A 974 10.33 -33.80 -8.09
N THR A 975 11.27 -33.75 -9.02
CA THR A 975 10.99 -33.64 -10.45
C THR A 975 10.35 -34.93 -10.95
N VAL A 976 10.88 -36.07 -10.51
CA VAL A 976 10.34 -37.40 -10.83
C VAL A 976 8.94 -37.57 -10.24
N VAL A 977 8.74 -37.14 -8.98
CA VAL A 977 7.42 -37.21 -8.32
C VAL A 977 6.39 -36.32 -9.01
N LEU A 978 6.76 -35.08 -9.35
CA LEU A 978 5.88 -34.15 -10.07
C LEU A 978 5.54 -34.68 -11.47
N MET A 979 6.52 -35.17 -12.23
CA MET A 979 6.27 -35.79 -13.53
C MET A 979 5.34 -37.01 -13.39
N GLY A 980 5.58 -37.84 -12.37
CA GLY A 980 4.76 -38.98 -11.99
C GLY A 980 3.32 -38.64 -11.62
N ARG A 981 3.01 -37.38 -11.23
CA ARG A 981 1.65 -36.86 -11.00
C ARG A 981 1.07 -36.06 -12.18
N MET A 982 1.91 -35.40 -12.96
CA MET A 982 1.48 -34.42 -13.96
C MET A 982 1.44 -34.98 -15.38
N ARG A 983 2.39 -35.86 -15.73
CA ARG A 983 2.62 -36.25 -17.12
C ARG A 983 2.81 -37.74 -17.40
N GLU A 984 3.05 -38.57 -16.39
CA GLU A 984 3.10 -40.03 -16.56
C GLU A 984 1.71 -40.66 -16.42
N PRO A 985 1.44 -41.88 -16.91
CA PRO A 985 0.22 -42.58 -16.59
C PRO A 985 0.34 -43.17 -15.18
N SER A 986 -0.77 -43.58 -14.56
CA SER A 986 -0.72 -44.31 -13.30
C SER A 986 -1.85 -45.32 -13.22
N LEU A 987 -1.62 -46.42 -12.52
CA LEU A 987 -2.63 -47.46 -12.30
C LEU A 987 -2.89 -47.61 -10.80
N SER A 988 -4.16 -47.59 -10.41
CA SER A 988 -4.57 -47.78 -9.03
C SER A 988 -5.57 -48.93 -8.90
N LEU A 989 -5.36 -49.80 -7.92
CA LEU A 989 -6.27 -50.90 -7.56
C LEU A 989 -7.22 -50.41 -6.47
N HIS A 990 -8.53 -50.44 -6.73
CA HIS A 990 -9.54 -49.80 -5.88
C HIS A 990 -10.19 -50.76 -4.89
N GLY A 991 -10.36 -52.02 -5.29
CA GLY A 991 -10.97 -53.02 -4.41
C GLY A 991 -11.55 -54.22 -5.15
N ILE A 992 -12.24 -55.07 -4.40
CA ILE A 992 -12.85 -56.32 -4.90
C ILE A 992 -14.32 -56.38 -4.48
N GLN A 993 -15.20 -56.33 -5.48
CA GLN A 993 -16.63 -56.52 -5.30
C GLN A 993 -16.99 -58.00 -5.27
N GLY A 994 -17.97 -58.39 -4.44
CA GLY A 994 -18.49 -59.76 -4.37
C GLY A 994 -17.73 -60.70 -3.43
N ALA A 995 -16.66 -60.23 -2.78
CA ALA A 995 -15.97 -60.94 -1.72
C ALA A 995 -16.50 -60.53 -0.32
N PHE A 996 -15.92 -61.12 0.73
CA PHE A 996 -16.19 -60.69 2.11
C PHE A 996 -15.34 -59.46 2.46
N SER A 997 -15.98 -58.32 2.69
CA SER A 997 -15.35 -57.03 3.00
C SER A 997 -15.74 -56.45 4.37
N ASP A 998 -16.69 -57.07 5.08
CA ASP A 998 -17.14 -56.61 6.39
C ASP A 998 -16.14 -56.96 7.51
N LEU A 999 -16.27 -56.29 8.65
CA LEU A 999 -15.49 -56.60 9.86
C LEU A 999 -15.77 -58.03 10.34
N GLY A 1000 -14.71 -58.78 10.67
CA GLY A 1000 -14.80 -60.12 11.25
C GLY A 1000 -14.17 -61.20 10.38
N CYS A 1001 -14.67 -62.43 10.49
CA CYS A 1001 -14.17 -63.57 9.75
C CYS A 1001 -15.33 -64.33 9.08
N LYS A 1002 -15.21 -64.59 7.77
CA LYS A 1002 -16.17 -65.41 7.02
C LYS A 1002 -15.41 -66.48 6.23
N THR A 1003 -15.64 -67.74 6.54
CA THR A 1003 -15.00 -68.89 5.89
C THR A 1003 -15.71 -69.24 4.58
N VAL A 1004 -15.58 -68.37 3.57
CA VAL A 1004 -16.29 -68.46 2.28
C VAL A 1004 -15.33 -68.40 1.09
N ILE A 1005 -15.61 -69.19 0.05
CA ILE A 1005 -15.06 -69.04 -1.31
C ILE A 1005 -16.13 -68.32 -2.15
N PRO A 1006 -15.88 -67.06 -2.57
CA PRO A 1006 -16.84 -66.30 -3.36
C PRO A 1006 -17.10 -66.93 -4.74
N ALA A 1007 -18.35 -66.93 -5.18
CA ALA A 1007 -18.76 -67.47 -6.47
C ALA A 1007 -18.35 -66.62 -7.67
N LYS A 1008 -18.46 -65.30 -7.49
CA LYS A 1008 -18.16 -64.28 -8.48
C LYS A 1008 -17.52 -63.09 -7.78
N VAL A 1009 -16.42 -62.61 -8.33
CA VAL A 1009 -15.69 -61.45 -7.81
C VAL A 1009 -15.35 -60.48 -8.93
N GLY A 1010 -15.38 -59.18 -8.64
CA GLY A 1010 -15.06 -58.11 -9.57
C GLY A 1010 -13.95 -57.23 -9.02
N GLY A 1011 -12.74 -57.34 -9.55
CA GLY A 1011 -11.62 -56.47 -9.17
C GLY A 1011 -11.70 -55.14 -9.91
N LYS A 1012 -11.70 -54.03 -9.18
CA LYS A 1012 -11.83 -52.67 -9.73
C LYS A 1012 -10.46 -52.01 -9.79
N PHE A 1013 -10.13 -51.44 -10.94
CA PHE A 1013 -8.90 -50.65 -11.12
C PHE A 1013 -9.11 -49.57 -12.17
N SER A 1014 -8.30 -48.52 -12.16
CA SER A 1014 -8.31 -47.50 -13.20
C SER A 1014 -6.91 -47.13 -13.63
N ILE A 1015 -6.81 -46.65 -14.87
CA ILE A 1015 -5.59 -46.07 -15.43
C ILE A 1015 -5.83 -44.58 -15.66
N ARG A 1016 -5.01 -43.72 -15.05
CA ARG A 1016 -4.97 -42.29 -15.38
C ARG A 1016 -4.18 -42.11 -16.66
N LEU A 1017 -4.76 -41.40 -17.62
CA LEU A 1017 -4.25 -41.26 -18.99
C LEU A 1017 -3.57 -39.91 -19.18
N VAL A 1018 -2.56 -39.86 -20.03
CA VAL A 1018 -1.83 -38.64 -20.38
C VAL A 1018 -1.68 -38.52 -21.89
N PRO A 1019 -1.58 -37.31 -22.47
CA PRO A 1019 -1.45 -37.17 -23.92
C PRO A 1019 -0.22 -37.94 -24.45
N PRO A 1020 -0.35 -38.70 -25.56
CA PRO A 1020 -1.49 -38.78 -26.49
C PRO A 1020 -2.49 -39.93 -26.20
N GLN A 1021 -2.43 -40.57 -25.03
CA GLN A 1021 -3.29 -41.72 -24.70
C GLN A 1021 -4.77 -41.34 -24.64
N THR A 1022 -5.63 -42.22 -25.17
CA THR A 1022 -7.08 -42.11 -25.07
C THR A 1022 -7.68 -43.45 -24.58
N PRO A 1023 -8.90 -43.43 -24.00
CA PRO A 1023 -9.56 -44.68 -23.59
C PRO A 1023 -9.60 -45.73 -24.73
N GLU A 1024 -9.87 -45.30 -25.96
CA GLU A 1024 -9.97 -46.17 -27.14
C GLU A 1024 -8.64 -46.88 -27.48
N MET A 1025 -7.51 -46.25 -27.16
CA MET A 1025 -6.18 -46.84 -27.36
C MET A 1025 -5.81 -47.83 -26.25
N ILE A 1026 -6.26 -47.58 -25.02
CA ILE A 1026 -5.86 -48.35 -23.83
C ILE A 1026 -6.73 -49.58 -23.59
N ILE A 1027 -8.03 -49.51 -23.86
CA ILE A 1027 -8.97 -50.64 -23.73
C ILE A 1027 -8.46 -51.93 -24.41
N PRO A 1028 -8.02 -51.92 -25.69
CA PRO A 1028 -7.57 -53.14 -26.35
C PRO A 1028 -6.28 -53.72 -25.73
N LEU A 1029 -5.37 -52.86 -25.24
CA LEU A 1029 -4.12 -53.30 -24.59
C LEU A 1029 -4.41 -54.01 -23.25
N VAL A 1030 -5.29 -53.41 -22.45
CA VAL A 1030 -5.72 -53.97 -21.17
C VAL A 1030 -6.41 -55.32 -21.36
N ASN A 1031 -7.36 -55.40 -22.30
CA ASN A 1031 -8.08 -56.64 -22.60
C ASN A 1031 -7.12 -57.74 -23.08
N ALA A 1032 -6.26 -57.44 -24.06
CA ALA A 1032 -5.32 -58.41 -24.61
C ALA A 1032 -4.34 -58.94 -23.55
N TYR A 1033 -3.83 -58.06 -22.68
CA TYR A 1033 -2.91 -58.45 -21.61
C TYR A 1033 -3.57 -59.32 -20.55
N LEU A 1034 -4.78 -58.95 -20.10
CA LEU A 1034 -5.52 -59.71 -19.09
C LEU A 1034 -5.96 -61.09 -19.61
N GLU A 1035 -6.41 -61.17 -20.87
CA GLU A 1035 -6.74 -62.44 -21.52
C GLU A 1035 -5.50 -63.33 -21.66
N PHE A 1036 -4.37 -62.76 -22.05
CA PHE A 1036 -3.10 -63.46 -22.18
C PHE A 1036 -2.60 -64.00 -20.82
N GLU A 1037 -2.64 -63.20 -19.75
CA GLU A 1037 -2.24 -63.64 -18.42
C GLU A 1037 -3.20 -64.70 -17.86
N PHE A 1038 -4.51 -64.52 -18.02
CA PHE A 1038 -5.51 -65.47 -17.52
C PHE A 1038 -5.39 -66.85 -18.20
N ALA A 1039 -5.08 -66.88 -19.51
CA ALA A 1039 -4.86 -68.13 -20.24
C ALA A 1039 -3.72 -68.98 -19.65
N LYS A 1040 -2.69 -68.35 -19.05
CA LYS A 1040 -1.56 -69.06 -18.42
C LYS A 1040 -1.95 -69.79 -17.13
N PHE A 1041 -3.05 -69.40 -16.49
CA PHE A 1041 -3.44 -69.96 -15.19
C PHE A 1041 -4.02 -71.37 -15.33
N ASN A 1042 -4.41 -71.79 -16.54
CA ASN A 1042 -5.14 -73.04 -16.80
C ASN A 1042 -6.37 -73.19 -15.88
N SER A 1043 -7.03 -72.06 -15.58
CA SER A 1043 -8.18 -72.07 -14.69
C SER A 1043 -9.47 -72.49 -15.41
N LYS A 1044 -10.38 -73.17 -14.69
CA LYS A 1044 -11.73 -73.49 -15.18
C LYS A 1044 -12.75 -72.36 -14.94
N ASN A 1045 -12.34 -71.30 -14.24
CA ASN A 1045 -13.16 -70.12 -14.03
C ASN A 1045 -13.32 -69.33 -15.33
N LYS A 1046 -14.35 -68.48 -15.41
CA LYS A 1046 -14.58 -67.55 -16.52
C LYS A 1046 -14.16 -66.16 -16.10
N MET A 1047 -13.36 -65.49 -16.92
CA MET A 1047 -12.95 -64.10 -16.74
C MET A 1047 -13.58 -63.23 -17.83
N GLN A 1048 -14.09 -62.07 -17.44
CA GLN A 1048 -14.58 -61.03 -18.34
C GLN A 1048 -14.04 -59.69 -17.86
N VAL A 1049 -13.40 -58.95 -18.77
CA VAL A 1049 -13.03 -57.55 -18.53
C VAL A 1049 -14.18 -56.67 -18.98
N GLU A 1050 -14.59 -55.74 -18.12
CA GLU A 1050 -15.65 -54.78 -18.37
C GLU A 1050 -15.07 -53.37 -18.22
N TYR A 1051 -15.23 -52.55 -19.26
CA TYR A 1051 -14.93 -51.12 -19.21
C TYR A 1051 -16.15 -50.39 -18.65
N LEU A 1052 -15.96 -49.58 -17.61
CA LEU A 1052 -17.05 -48.88 -16.93
C LEU A 1052 -17.25 -47.49 -17.53
N HIS A 1053 -16.25 -46.61 -17.40
CA HIS A 1053 -16.29 -45.25 -17.94
C HIS A 1053 -14.86 -44.72 -18.16
N GLY A 1054 -14.73 -43.59 -18.83
CA GLY A 1054 -13.45 -42.95 -19.05
C GLY A 1054 -13.54 -41.59 -19.72
N GLY A 1055 -12.51 -40.78 -19.50
CA GLY A 1055 -12.35 -39.43 -20.03
C GLY A 1055 -10.98 -39.26 -20.66
N LYS A 1056 -10.89 -38.40 -21.67
CA LYS A 1056 -9.63 -38.08 -22.34
C LYS A 1056 -8.81 -37.08 -21.51
N PRO A 1057 -7.47 -37.08 -21.63
CA PRO A 1057 -6.65 -36.04 -21.02
C PRO A 1057 -6.87 -34.69 -21.69
N TRP A 1058 -6.64 -33.62 -20.95
CA TRP A 1058 -6.78 -32.24 -21.42
C TRP A 1058 -5.51 -31.44 -21.13
N VAL A 1059 -5.08 -30.60 -22.08
CA VAL A 1059 -3.98 -29.64 -21.92
C VAL A 1059 -4.34 -28.36 -22.68
N ALA A 1060 -4.23 -27.21 -22.03
CA ALA A 1060 -4.50 -25.90 -22.59
C ALA A 1060 -3.22 -25.08 -22.85
N ASP A 1061 -3.35 -24.08 -23.73
CA ASP A 1061 -2.31 -23.10 -23.98
C ASP A 1061 -2.23 -22.07 -22.85
N VAL A 1062 -1.13 -22.11 -22.10
CA VAL A 1062 -0.82 -21.21 -20.97
C VAL A 1062 -0.50 -19.78 -21.40
N LYS A 1063 -0.22 -19.52 -22.68
CA LYS A 1063 0.09 -18.18 -23.22
C LYS A 1063 -1.18 -17.37 -23.53
N HIS A 1064 -2.36 -17.99 -23.44
CA HIS A 1064 -3.62 -17.33 -23.70
C HIS A 1064 -3.93 -16.25 -22.64
N TRP A 1065 -4.58 -15.14 -23.05
CA TRP A 1065 -4.87 -14.01 -22.16
C TRP A 1065 -5.70 -14.39 -20.93
N ASN A 1066 -6.49 -15.47 -21.01
CA ASN A 1066 -7.27 -16.02 -19.91
C ASN A 1066 -6.39 -16.45 -18.72
N PHE A 1067 -5.25 -17.10 -19.00
CA PHE A 1067 -4.27 -17.48 -17.98
C PHE A 1067 -3.53 -16.27 -17.41
N GLU A 1068 -3.21 -15.27 -18.24
CA GLU A 1068 -2.56 -14.03 -17.76
C GLU A 1068 -3.51 -13.21 -16.86
N ALA A 1069 -4.80 -13.15 -17.18
CA ALA A 1069 -5.82 -12.53 -16.34
C ALA A 1069 -5.91 -13.21 -14.97
N ALA A 1070 -5.94 -14.54 -14.94
CA ALA A 1070 -5.97 -15.30 -13.70
C ALA A 1070 -4.68 -15.15 -12.87
N LYS A 1071 -3.52 -15.12 -13.53
CA LYS A 1071 -2.23 -14.86 -12.88
C LYS A 1071 -2.20 -13.50 -12.19
N LYS A 1072 -2.67 -12.44 -12.86
CA LYS A 1072 -2.78 -11.10 -12.28
C LYS A 1072 -3.75 -11.08 -11.11
N ALA A 1073 -4.88 -11.78 -11.20
CA ALA A 1073 -5.84 -11.88 -10.12
C ALA A 1073 -5.26 -12.55 -8.86
N ILE A 1074 -4.53 -13.66 -9.05
CA ILE A 1074 -3.82 -14.33 -7.96
C ILE A 1074 -2.76 -13.40 -7.36
N GLN A 1075 -1.95 -12.74 -8.18
CA GLN A 1075 -0.92 -11.81 -7.69
C GLN A 1075 -1.53 -10.63 -6.93
N ALA A 1076 -2.68 -10.12 -7.35
CA ALA A 1076 -3.38 -9.03 -6.67
C ALA A 1076 -3.86 -9.42 -5.27
N VAL A 1077 -4.41 -10.63 -5.11
CA VAL A 1077 -4.98 -11.09 -3.83
C VAL A 1077 -3.93 -11.73 -2.93
N TYR A 1078 -3.16 -12.71 -3.44
CA TYR A 1078 -2.22 -13.49 -2.65
C TYR A 1078 -0.81 -12.89 -2.59
N GLN A 1079 -0.52 -11.84 -3.38
CA GLN A 1079 0.82 -11.22 -3.46
C GLN A 1079 1.93 -12.23 -3.80
N LYS A 1080 1.56 -13.30 -4.52
CA LYS A 1080 2.43 -14.38 -4.98
C LYS A 1080 2.18 -14.66 -6.45
N THR A 1081 3.23 -15.05 -7.16
CA THR A 1081 3.10 -15.58 -8.52
C THR A 1081 2.63 -17.04 -8.43
N PRO A 1082 1.55 -17.43 -9.14
CA PRO A 1082 1.10 -18.82 -9.16
C PRO A 1082 2.06 -19.71 -9.96
N ASP A 1083 2.14 -20.97 -9.54
CA ASP A 1083 2.78 -22.02 -10.34
C ASP A 1083 1.82 -22.51 -11.44
N TYR A 1084 2.36 -22.80 -12.63
CA TYR A 1084 1.60 -23.44 -13.70
C TYR A 1084 1.68 -24.95 -13.52
N THR A 1085 0.54 -25.59 -13.29
CA THR A 1085 0.49 -26.98 -12.87
C THR A 1085 -0.38 -27.82 -13.81
N ARG A 1086 -0.05 -29.09 -13.92
CA ARG A 1086 -1.02 -30.10 -14.36
C ARG A 1086 -1.52 -30.84 -13.12
N GLU A 1087 -2.69 -31.43 -13.22
CA GLU A 1087 -3.33 -32.15 -12.11
C GLU A 1087 -3.45 -33.64 -12.44
N GLY A 1088 -3.35 -34.47 -11.40
CA GLY A 1088 -3.42 -35.93 -11.52
C GLY A 1088 -4.86 -36.46 -11.61
N GLY A 1089 -5.83 -35.62 -11.23
CA GLY A 1089 -7.26 -35.87 -11.37
C GLY A 1089 -7.75 -35.75 -12.80
N SER A 1090 -9.06 -35.92 -12.97
CA SER A 1090 -9.75 -35.87 -14.27
C SER A 1090 -11.08 -35.16 -14.08
N ILE A 1091 -11.34 -34.15 -14.91
CA ILE A 1091 -12.64 -33.48 -15.03
C ILE A 1091 -13.04 -33.60 -16.50
N PRO A 1092 -13.82 -34.63 -16.88
CA PRO A 1092 -14.01 -35.03 -18.28
C PRO A 1092 -14.52 -33.90 -19.18
N VAL A 1093 -15.38 -33.02 -18.66
CA VAL A 1093 -16.03 -31.96 -19.42
C VAL A 1093 -15.07 -30.87 -19.92
N THR A 1094 -13.86 -30.76 -19.35
CA THR A 1094 -12.86 -29.76 -19.75
C THR A 1094 -12.53 -29.84 -21.24
N LEU A 1095 -12.35 -31.05 -21.75
CA LEU A 1095 -12.10 -31.28 -23.16
C LEU A 1095 -13.36 -31.01 -23.99
N THR A 1096 -14.53 -31.43 -23.52
CA THR A 1096 -15.81 -31.19 -24.20
C THR A 1096 -16.06 -29.70 -24.42
N PHE A 1097 -15.80 -28.86 -23.42
CA PHE A 1097 -15.88 -27.40 -23.58
C PHE A 1097 -14.84 -26.87 -24.54
N ALA A 1098 -13.57 -27.29 -24.42
CA ALA A 1098 -12.50 -26.83 -25.30
C ALA A 1098 -12.78 -27.16 -26.78
N GLU A 1099 -13.21 -28.39 -27.08
CA GLU A 1099 -13.50 -28.86 -28.43
C GLU A 1099 -14.81 -28.30 -28.99
N SER A 1100 -15.88 -28.27 -28.19
CA SER A 1100 -17.21 -27.86 -28.67
C SER A 1100 -17.31 -26.34 -28.86
N LEU A 1101 -16.77 -25.55 -27.92
CA LEU A 1101 -16.83 -24.09 -27.99
C LEU A 1101 -15.65 -23.47 -28.76
N GLY A 1102 -14.53 -24.21 -28.90
CA GLY A 1102 -13.32 -23.69 -29.56
C GLY A 1102 -12.65 -22.55 -28.78
N VAL A 1103 -12.82 -22.51 -27.46
CA VAL A 1103 -12.29 -21.46 -26.58
C VAL A 1103 -11.26 -22.01 -25.60
N ASN A 1104 -10.49 -21.12 -24.99
CA ASN A 1104 -9.55 -21.49 -23.93
C ASN A 1104 -10.29 -21.85 -22.63
N VAL A 1105 -9.89 -22.97 -22.03
CA VAL A 1105 -10.36 -23.42 -20.71
C VAL A 1105 -9.24 -23.19 -19.70
N LEU A 1106 -9.59 -22.70 -18.52
CA LEU A 1106 -8.69 -22.46 -17.40
C LEU A 1106 -9.22 -23.16 -16.15
N LEU A 1107 -8.33 -23.81 -15.40
CA LEU A 1107 -8.63 -24.25 -14.04
C LEU A 1107 -7.98 -23.33 -13.00
N LEU A 1108 -8.82 -22.75 -12.15
CA LEU A 1108 -8.47 -21.77 -11.13
C LEU A 1108 -8.73 -22.37 -9.73
N PRO A 1109 -7.75 -23.09 -9.15
CA PRO A 1109 -7.94 -23.85 -7.92
C PRO A 1109 -8.21 -22.96 -6.70
N MET A 1110 -9.25 -23.31 -5.95
CA MET A 1110 -9.56 -22.72 -4.65
C MET A 1110 -8.94 -23.52 -3.50
N GLY A 1111 -9.00 -24.85 -3.56
CA GLY A 1111 -8.54 -25.73 -2.48
C GLY A 1111 -7.01 -25.86 -2.38
N ARG A 1112 -6.54 -26.45 -1.29
CA ARG A 1112 -5.14 -26.80 -1.02
C ARG A 1112 -4.88 -28.28 -1.23
N ALA A 1113 -3.60 -28.64 -1.31
CA ALA A 1113 -3.14 -30.02 -1.49
C ALA A 1113 -3.57 -30.99 -0.37
N ASP A 1114 -3.81 -30.48 0.84
CA ASP A 1114 -4.17 -31.28 2.01
C ASP A 1114 -5.67 -31.22 2.33
N ASP A 1115 -6.51 -30.76 1.39
CA ASP A 1115 -7.95 -30.64 1.60
C ASP A 1115 -8.68 -31.98 1.67
N GLY A 1116 -8.05 -33.06 1.19
CA GLY A 1116 -8.55 -34.41 1.42
C GLY A 1116 -9.83 -34.73 0.66
N ALA A 1117 -9.99 -34.17 -0.55
CA ALA A 1117 -11.04 -34.55 -1.48
C ALA A 1117 -11.10 -36.08 -1.63
N HIS A 1118 -12.33 -36.60 -1.66
CA HIS A 1118 -12.64 -38.04 -1.70
C HIS A 1118 -12.19 -38.85 -0.46
N SER A 1119 -11.59 -38.21 0.55
CA SER A 1119 -11.09 -38.82 1.77
C SER A 1119 -11.95 -38.50 3.00
N THR A 1120 -11.51 -38.99 4.17
CA THR A 1120 -12.08 -38.62 5.47
C THR A 1120 -11.58 -37.25 5.92
N ASN A 1121 -12.43 -36.49 6.62
CA ASN A 1121 -12.11 -35.15 7.12
C ASN A 1121 -11.76 -34.16 6.00
N GLU A 1122 -12.45 -34.28 4.85
CA GLU A 1122 -12.38 -33.27 3.79
C GLU A 1122 -12.62 -31.88 4.39
N LYS A 1123 -11.82 -30.90 3.95
CA LYS A 1123 -11.90 -29.53 4.43
C LYS A 1123 -11.71 -28.54 3.29
N LEU A 1124 -12.20 -27.33 3.51
CA LEU A 1124 -11.74 -26.13 2.81
C LEU A 1124 -11.25 -25.12 3.84
N ASP A 1125 -10.02 -24.61 3.70
CA ASP A 1125 -9.54 -23.57 4.61
C ASP A 1125 -10.36 -22.28 4.44
N ARG A 1126 -10.78 -21.66 5.55
CA ARG A 1126 -11.52 -20.39 5.53
C ARG A 1126 -10.81 -19.32 4.72
N THR A 1127 -9.48 -19.26 4.83
CA THR A 1127 -8.67 -18.33 4.04
C THR A 1127 -8.82 -18.59 2.54
N ASN A 1128 -8.85 -19.86 2.13
CA ASN A 1128 -8.98 -20.25 0.74
C ASN A 1128 -10.39 -19.99 0.20
N PHE A 1129 -11.43 -20.24 0.99
CA PHE A 1129 -12.81 -19.92 0.59
C PHE A 1129 -13.02 -18.41 0.39
N ILE A 1130 -12.56 -17.59 1.34
CA ILE A 1130 -12.76 -16.13 1.31
C ILE A 1130 -11.82 -15.44 0.31
N GLN A 1131 -10.52 -15.72 0.35
CA GLN A 1131 -9.57 -15.13 -0.61
C GLN A 1131 -9.79 -15.71 -2.01
N GLY A 1132 -10.18 -16.99 -2.12
CA GLY A 1132 -10.60 -17.60 -3.38
C GLY A 1132 -11.77 -16.85 -4.01
N SER A 1133 -12.82 -16.54 -3.24
CA SER A 1133 -13.93 -15.69 -3.72
C SER A 1133 -13.44 -14.33 -4.26
N LYS A 1134 -12.43 -13.72 -3.61
CA LYS A 1134 -11.82 -12.47 -4.12
C LYS A 1134 -11.01 -12.67 -5.40
N VAL A 1135 -10.29 -13.80 -5.52
CA VAL A 1135 -9.56 -14.16 -6.73
C VAL A 1135 -10.54 -14.35 -7.88
N LEU A 1136 -11.63 -15.11 -7.68
CA LEU A 1136 -12.66 -15.32 -8.69
C LEU A 1136 -13.25 -13.99 -9.17
N GLY A 1137 -13.61 -13.08 -8.25
CA GLY A 1137 -14.12 -11.76 -8.61
C GLY A 1137 -13.08 -10.87 -9.28
N THR A 1138 -11.83 -10.85 -8.79
CA THR A 1138 -10.73 -10.09 -9.40
C THR A 1138 -10.41 -10.60 -10.80
N TYR A 1139 -10.46 -11.91 -11.01
CA TYR A 1139 -10.28 -12.54 -12.31
C TYR A 1139 -11.26 -11.98 -13.34
N LEU A 1140 -12.53 -11.77 -13.00
CA LEU A 1140 -13.50 -11.16 -13.91
C LEU A 1140 -13.11 -9.73 -14.31
N TYR A 1141 -12.56 -8.92 -13.40
CA TYR A 1141 -12.05 -7.58 -13.73
C TYR A 1141 -10.83 -7.65 -14.66
N GLU A 1142 -9.92 -8.60 -14.44
CA GLU A 1142 -8.74 -8.80 -15.29
C GLU A 1142 -9.12 -9.33 -16.68
N VAL A 1143 -10.14 -10.19 -16.78
CA VAL A 1143 -10.71 -10.63 -18.06
C VAL A 1143 -11.30 -9.45 -18.83
N ALA A 1144 -12.05 -8.58 -18.14
CA ALA A 1144 -12.59 -7.36 -18.75
C ALA A 1144 -11.48 -6.39 -19.22
N ALA A 1145 -10.35 -6.32 -18.50
CA ALA A 1145 -9.20 -5.51 -18.89
C ALA A 1145 -8.38 -6.12 -20.05
N ALA A 1146 -8.54 -7.42 -20.31
CA ALA A 1146 -7.97 -8.10 -21.48
C ALA A 1146 -8.86 -8.02 -22.73
N ALA A 1147 -10.06 -7.42 -22.61
CA ALA A 1147 -10.96 -7.08 -23.71
C ALA A 1147 -10.59 -5.73 -24.32
#